data_AF-A0A4Q7TYA5-F1
#
_entry.id   AF-A0A4Q7TYA5-F1
#
_cell.length_a   1.000
_cell.length_b   1.000
_cell.length_c   1.000
_cell.angle_alpha   90.00
_cell.angle_beta   90.00
_cell.angle_gamma   90.00
#
_symmetry.space_group_name_H-M   'P 1'
#
loop_
_entity.id
_entity.type
_entity.pdbx_description
1 polymer ?
#
loop_
_entity_poly.entity_id
_entity_poly.type
_entity_poly.pdbx_seq_one_letter_code
_entity_poly.pdbx_strand_id
1 'polypeptide(L)'
;MNPGFDPAAAGVLIEAATSAAATLRAQGTARRGAAETALRGFVGPFAERLKLASVVEAEDRERLARALTELASRVTEVREYADAMDAQPAAAAAPNPGEPPDGNGEPPGEAPLVGGGDPSARGRDPRTASHSGVPPAVSISFAARTRVRARAPGSAARSAARPSNLLVFVGVARRNNSELRDTLAQLWGAWSAFVESCTCVRIDAASFISGFHKLISESEADSEWIARIAAAFAMAGAGTLNSEKLAVLVTAPPRALRAEELLRRLESFAAPEIATLIEVTPGLAVRLQSVSAEKIAEWWAGLGSESEPTELSRRQSLLLLRFPGLLASLDGVPIAVRIRANRLCAPKQLREARTELRTLAGGPGRPDPARETFLRREISYLQRVRSGQVQLYLYDRNESRIVEVLGDIGPSTERSITYVPGTYTSLESFYTGGVQQVGEYLTEHLPGSVTFVYKDGLFPGEEQTSRAPRMLRITEANDGDRARLAGAQLERFNRGMRADPQLATGTHIGIGHSWGLANLTSSEVAGSSYDTVVSLSGAGMLPEWEGNPNTGYFDLSYPDLLQGAQQQGYVWRGNTPRSHPRFTNIPYYRGQHDEVLDSPSLKDFGKKLDVLTRNHNLIATRSSENQMALDDLRELVSQ
;
A
#
# COMPACT_ATOMS: atom_id res chain seq x y z
N MET A 1 19.04 -11.26 34.69
CA MET A 1 18.22 -11.24 33.47
C MET A 1 16.90 -11.91 33.78
N ASN A 2 15.86 -11.10 33.93
CA ASN A 2 14.49 -11.56 34.08
C ASN A 2 14.09 -12.34 32.80
N PRO A 3 13.82 -13.66 32.87
CA PRO A 3 13.50 -14.43 31.67
C PRO A 3 12.19 -13.91 31.06
N GLY A 4 12.28 -13.35 29.84
CA GLY A 4 11.12 -12.87 29.09
C GLY A 4 10.84 -11.36 29.17
N PHE A 5 11.83 -10.52 29.50
CA PHE A 5 11.79 -9.07 29.29
C PHE A 5 12.90 -8.60 28.34
N ASP A 6 12.55 -7.86 27.29
CA ASP A 6 13.50 -7.25 26.36
C ASP A 6 13.55 -5.71 26.52
N PRO A 7 14.63 -5.14 27.08
CA PRO A 7 14.76 -3.70 27.29
C PRO A 7 14.88 -2.90 25.99
N ALA A 8 15.37 -3.52 24.90
CA ALA A 8 15.45 -2.87 23.60
C ALA A 8 14.06 -2.73 22.97
N ALA A 9 13.26 -3.80 22.99
CA ALA A 9 11.86 -3.76 22.53
C ALA A 9 11.02 -2.76 23.34
N ALA A 10 11.21 -2.70 24.66
CA ALA A 10 10.57 -1.70 25.52
C ALA A 10 11.00 -0.26 25.17
N GLY A 11 12.28 -0.04 24.90
CA GLY A 11 12.81 1.26 24.45
C GLY A 11 12.17 1.74 23.14
N VAL A 12 12.09 0.85 22.14
CA VAL A 12 11.48 1.15 20.84
C VAL A 12 9.99 1.52 20.99
N LEU A 13 9.24 0.83 21.86
CA LEU A 13 7.85 1.17 22.14
C LEU A 13 7.69 2.54 22.82
N ILE A 14 8.55 2.86 23.79
CA ILE A 14 8.56 4.17 24.47
C ILE A 14 8.79 5.29 23.45
N GLU A 15 9.78 5.14 22.57
CA GLU A 15 10.08 6.11 21.52
C GLU A 15 8.94 6.26 20.53
N ALA A 16 8.37 5.14 20.05
CA ALA A 16 7.25 5.14 19.11
C ALA A 16 6.00 5.81 19.71
N ALA A 17 5.65 5.51 20.96
CA ALA A 17 4.52 6.12 21.65
C ALA A 17 4.73 7.62 21.90
N THR A 18 5.94 8.03 22.29
CA THR A 18 6.30 9.43 22.49
C THR A 18 6.25 10.23 21.18
N SER A 19 6.81 9.66 20.11
CA SER A 19 6.77 10.24 18.77
C SER A 19 5.34 10.38 18.26
N ALA A 20 4.52 9.34 18.41
CA ALA A 20 3.11 9.38 18.01
C ALA A 20 2.32 10.46 18.77
N ALA A 21 2.54 10.60 20.07
CA ALA A 21 1.95 11.67 20.86
C ALA A 21 2.39 13.07 20.39
N ALA A 22 3.66 13.24 20.03
CA ALA A 22 4.20 14.49 19.49
C ALA A 22 3.56 14.83 18.13
N THR A 23 3.46 13.87 17.21
CA THR A 23 2.81 14.05 15.90
C THR A 23 1.35 14.48 16.04
N LEU A 24 0.59 13.80 16.91
CA LEU A 24 -0.81 14.17 17.20
C LEU A 24 -0.91 15.61 17.70
N ARG A 25 -0.01 16.07 18.57
CA ARG A 25 0.00 17.45 19.08
C ARG A 25 0.41 18.45 17.99
N ALA A 26 1.44 18.14 17.21
CA ALA A 26 1.98 19.00 16.16
C ALA A 26 0.94 19.32 15.07
N GLN A 27 0.05 18.38 14.75
CA GLN A 27 -1.02 18.60 13.78
C GLN A 27 -2.10 19.59 14.25
N GLY A 28 -2.15 19.94 15.54
CA GLY A 28 -3.22 20.75 16.11
C GLY A 28 -3.36 22.14 15.48
N THR A 29 -2.25 22.83 15.24
CA THR A 29 -2.25 24.17 14.64
C THR A 29 -2.72 24.12 13.18
N ALA A 30 -2.20 23.17 12.40
CA ALA A 30 -2.57 23.02 10.99
C ALA A 30 -4.05 22.65 10.82
N ARG A 31 -4.55 21.70 11.60
CA ARG A 31 -5.97 21.27 11.55
C ARG A 31 -6.91 22.41 11.97
N ARG A 32 -6.56 23.16 13.02
CA ARG A 32 -7.32 24.33 13.45
C ARG A 32 -7.36 25.41 12.38
N GLY A 33 -6.23 25.80 11.81
CA GLY A 33 -6.16 26.81 10.76
C GLY A 33 -6.92 26.41 9.50
N ALA A 34 -6.94 25.11 9.17
CA ALA A 34 -7.71 24.58 8.06
C ALA A 34 -9.24 24.62 8.33
N ALA A 35 -9.66 24.27 9.55
CA ALA A 35 -11.07 24.38 9.97
C ALA A 35 -11.55 25.85 9.98
N GLU A 36 -10.75 26.76 10.54
CA GLU A 36 -11.03 28.21 10.50
C GLU A 36 -11.12 28.73 9.06
N THR A 37 -10.24 28.27 8.18
CA THR A 37 -10.29 28.62 6.75
C THR A 37 -11.57 28.12 6.10
N ALA A 38 -11.94 26.86 6.31
CA ALA A 38 -13.18 26.30 5.79
C ALA A 38 -14.42 27.03 6.31
N LEU A 39 -14.41 27.45 7.58
CA LEU A 39 -15.52 28.18 8.20
C LEU A 39 -15.64 29.65 7.72
N ARG A 40 -14.59 30.22 7.10
CA ARG A 40 -14.67 31.57 6.53
C ARG A 40 -15.66 31.62 5.35
N GLY A 41 -16.81 32.22 5.60
CA GLY A 41 -17.91 32.32 4.63
C GLY A 41 -18.72 31.04 4.49
N PHE A 42 -18.48 30.03 5.35
CA PHE A 42 -19.33 28.85 5.45
C PHE A 42 -20.38 29.08 6.54
N VAL A 43 -21.64 29.26 6.15
CA VAL A 43 -22.76 29.49 7.07
C VAL A 43 -23.90 28.51 6.81
N GLY A 44 -24.69 28.23 7.84
CA GLY A 44 -25.81 27.30 7.80
C GLY A 44 -25.52 25.99 8.54
N PRO A 45 -26.47 25.04 8.55
CA PRO A 45 -26.42 23.84 9.39
C PRO A 45 -25.15 22.99 9.26
N PHE A 46 -24.58 22.91 8.05
CA PHE A 46 -23.38 22.09 7.82
C PHE A 46 -22.11 22.76 8.36
N ALA A 47 -22.08 24.09 8.44
CA ALA A 47 -20.98 24.81 9.09
C ALA A 47 -20.95 24.52 10.60
N GLU A 48 -22.12 24.49 11.25
CA GLU A 48 -22.22 24.10 12.67
C GLU A 48 -21.78 22.65 12.90
N ARG A 49 -22.10 21.73 11.97
CA ARG A 49 -21.60 20.35 12.04
C ARG A 49 -20.08 20.27 11.89
N LEU A 50 -19.48 21.04 10.97
CA LEU A 50 -18.03 21.08 10.81
C LEU A 50 -17.36 21.64 12.08
N LYS A 51 -17.94 22.68 12.68
CA LYS A 51 -17.46 23.26 13.93
C LYS A 51 -17.46 22.23 15.06
N LEU A 52 -18.58 21.54 15.27
CA LEU A 52 -18.70 20.47 16.26
C LEU A 52 -17.72 19.32 15.99
N ALA A 53 -17.62 18.88 14.74
CA ALA A 53 -16.71 17.80 14.33
C ALA A 53 -15.24 18.18 14.61
N SER A 54 -14.86 19.43 14.33
CA SER A 54 -13.51 19.94 14.57
C SER A 54 -13.15 20.01 16.07
N VAL A 55 -14.13 20.35 16.92
CA VAL A 55 -13.94 20.32 18.39
C VAL A 55 -13.75 18.90 18.89
N VAL A 56 -14.63 17.98 18.47
CA VAL A 56 -14.54 16.56 18.85
C VAL A 56 -13.23 15.94 18.38
N GLU A 57 -12.81 16.23 17.14
CA GLU A 57 -11.52 15.78 16.60
C GLU A 57 -10.35 16.28 17.44
N ALA A 58 -10.32 17.58 17.77
CA ALA A 58 -9.22 18.16 18.54
C ALA A 58 -9.12 17.56 19.95
N GLU A 59 -10.26 17.37 20.61
CA GLU A 59 -10.33 16.71 21.93
C GLU A 59 -9.91 15.24 21.86
N ASP A 60 -10.37 14.49 20.86
CA ASP A 60 -10.01 13.07 20.69
C ASP A 60 -8.52 12.89 20.39
N ARG A 61 -7.97 13.75 19.55
CA ARG A 61 -6.54 13.78 19.21
C ARG A 61 -5.68 14.03 20.45
N GLU A 62 -6.08 14.97 21.31
CA GLU A 62 -5.36 15.24 22.55
C GLU A 62 -5.56 14.13 23.60
N ARG A 63 -6.77 13.53 23.69
CA ARG A 63 -7.00 12.37 24.56
C ARG A 63 -6.12 11.18 24.16
N LEU A 64 -5.98 10.91 22.86
CA LEU A 64 -5.08 9.87 22.35
C LEU A 64 -3.61 10.23 22.63
N ALA A 65 -3.19 11.47 22.38
CA ALA A 65 -1.82 11.89 22.65
C ALA A 65 -1.43 11.70 24.13
N ARG A 66 -2.36 11.98 25.05
CA ARG A 66 -2.20 11.69 26.49
C ARG A 66 -2.12 10.18 26.77
N ALA A 67 -3.00 9.37 26.20
CA ALA A 67 -2.97 7.92 26.37
C ALA A 67 -1.64 7.30 25.89
N LEU A 68 -1.06 7.83 24.81
CA LEU A 68 0.24 7.39 24.30
C LEU A 68 1.41 7.87 25.18
N THR A 69 1.30 9.07 25.78
CA THR A 69 2.28 9.53 26.79
C THR A 69 2.21 8.63 28.04
N GLU A 70 0.99 8.26 28.46
CA GLU A 70 0.78 7.33 29.58
C GLU A 70 1.33 5.94 29.27
N LEU A 71 1.14 5.42 28.05
CA LEU A 71 1.74 4.18 27.60
C LEU A 71 3.26 4.19 27.76
N ALA A 72 3.92 5.26 27.28
CA ALA A 72 5.37 5.42 27.40
C ALA A 72 5.82 5.44 28.88
N SER A 73 5.11 6.16 29.76
CA SER A 73 5.38 6.17 31.20
C SER A 73 5.22 4.78 31.83
N ARG A 74 4.13 4.06 31.53
CA ARG A 74 3.90 2.71 32.08
C ARG A 74 4.95 1.70 31.63
N VAL A 75 5.36 1.73 30.37
CA VAL A 75 6.43 0.85 29.87
C VAL A 75 7.78 1.22 30.50
N THR A 76 8.01 2.50 30.81
CA THR A 76 9.19 2.95 31.56
C THR A 76 9.18 2.40 32.99
N GLU A 77 8.05 2.48 33.70
CA GLU A 77 7.90 1.89 35.05
C GLU A 77 8.15 0.37 35.05
N VAL A 78 7.66 -0.34 34.02
CA VAL A 78 7.91 -1.79 33.84
C VAL A 78 9.40 -2.07 33.64
N ARG A 79 10.09 -1.25 32.85
CA ARG A 79 11.53 -1.37 32.61
C ARG A 79 12.33 -1.12 33.89
N GLU A 80 12.02 -0.06 34.62
CA GLU A 80 12.67 0.25 35.91
C GLU A 80 12.46 -0.86 36.94
N TYR A 81 11.25 -1.45 36.98
CA TYR A 81 10.98 -2.62 37.81
C TYR A 81 11.81 -3.83 37.42
N ALA A 82 11.92 -4.14 36.11
CA ALA A 82 12.74 -5.24 35.61
C ALA A 82 14.23 -5.03 35.93
N ASP A 83 14.75 -3.81 35.74
CA ASP A 83 16.12 -3.44 36.07
C ASP A 83 16.41 -3.57 37.59
N ALA A 84 15.44 -3.20 38.45
CA ALA A 84 15.55 -3.33 39.90
C ALA A 84 15.57 -4.80 40.37
N MET A 85 14.79 -5.69 39.72
CA MET A 85 14.83 -7.12 39.99
C MET A 85 16.14 -7.77 39.55
N ASP A 86 16.72 -7.32 38.42
CA ASP A 86 18.01 -7.80 37.94
C ASP A 86 19.20 -7.30 38.79
N ALA A 87 19.04 -6.16 39.47
CA ALA A 87 20.06 -5.59 40.35
C ALA A 87 20.07 -6.17 41.78
N GLN A 88 19.10 -7.02 42.15
CA GLN A 88 19.07 -7.68 43.46
C GLN A 88 20.12 -8.82 43.49
N PRO A 89 21.17 -8.74 44.32
CA PRO A 89 22.17 -9.80 44.39
C PRO A 89 21.54 -11.09 44.92
N ALA A 90 21.99 -12.23 44.39
CA ALA A 90 21.63 -13.59 44.79
C ALA A 90 22.10 -13.94 46.23
N ALA A 91 21.74 -13.14 47.22
CA ALA A 91 22.02 -13.37 48.64
C ALA A 91 20.88 -14.20 49.26
N ALA A 92 20.69 -15.42 48.76
CA ALA A 92 19.86 -16.43 49.40
C ALA A 92 20.36 -17.85 49.08
N ALA A 93 21.69 -18.04 49.04
CA ALA A 93 22.28 -19.36 48.89
C ALA A 93 23.68 -19.42 49.51
N ALA A 94 23.75 -19.51 50.84
CA ALA A 94 24.86 -20.18 51.53
C ALA A 94 24.36 -20.73 52.87
N PRO A 95 24.57 -22.03 53.18
CA PRO A 95 24.24 -22.61 54.48
C PRO A 95 25.37 -22.31 55.48
N ASN A 96 25.03 -21.96 56.72
CA ASN A 96 25.98 -21.92 57.83
C ASN A 96 26.02 -23.33 58.47
N PRO A 97 27.17 -24.03 58.49
CA PRO A 97 27.33 -25.25 59.28
C PRO A 97 27.99 -24.91 60.63
N GLY A 98 27.35 -25.35 61.72
CA GLY A 98 28.01 -25.55 63.01
C GLY A 98 27.53 -24.66 64.16
N GLU A 99 26.61 -25.17 64.98
CA GLU A 99 26.82 -25.45 66.42
C GLU A 99 25.56 -26.14 67.04
N PRO A 100 25.72 -27.09 67.97
CA PRO A 100 24.64 -27.93 68.52
C PRO A 100 23.98 -27.32 69.79
N PRO A 101 22.92 -27.95 70.35
CA PRO A 101 21.93 -27.26 71.20
C PRO A 101 22.22 -27.40 72.69
N ASP A 102 21.96 -26.32 73.44
CA ASP A 102 21.67 -26.30 74.89
C ASP A 102 20.70 -25.11 75.08
N GLY A 103 19.59 -25.13 75.82
CA GLY A 103 19.17 -25.97 76.92
C GLY A 103 18.60 -25.05 78.02
N ASN A 104 17.27 -24.95 78.10
CA ASN A 104 16.45 -24.49 79.25
C ASN A 104 16.50 -23.03 79.75
N GLY A 105 15.32 -22.44 79.98
CA GLY A 105 15.10 -21.40 81.00
C GLY A 105 14.06 -20.34 80.66
N GLU A 106 12.84 -20.51 81.16
CA GLU A 106 11.76 -19.50 81.19
C GLU A 106 12.06 -18.27 82.10
N PRO A 107 11.26 -17.18 82.03
CA PRO A 107 11.58 -15.79 82.45
C PRO A 107 11.20 -15.54 83.94
N PRO A 108 11.40 -14.35 84.61
CA PRO A 108 10.73 -13.06 84.31
C PRO A 108 11.51 -11.79 84.75
N GLY A 109 10.96 -10.58 84.51
CA GLY A 109 11.27 -9.43 85.38
C GLY A 109 11.31 -8.04 84.74
N GLU A 110 10.22 -7.31 84.93
CA GLU A 110 10.19 -5.90 85.38
C GLU A 110 10.79 -4.78 84.49
N ALA A 111 9.87 -3.96 83.94
CA ALA A 111 10.08 -2.52 83.81
C ALA A 111 9.96 -1.86 85.22
N PRO A 112 10.56 -0.68 85.50
CA PRO A 112 9.88 0.57 85.13
C PRO A 112 10.74 1.83 84.88
N LEU A 113 10.20 2.70 84.00
CA LEU A 113 10.10 4.18 84.08
C LEU A 113 11.37 5.06 84.17
N VAL A 114 11.48 6.02 83.24
CA VAL A 114 11.55 7.51 83.42
C VAL A 114 11.82 8.10 82.02
N GLY A 115 10.86 8.83 81.42
CA GLY A 115 10.85 10.30 81.34
C GLY A 115 11.71 10.79 80.17
N GLY A 116 11.19 11.19 79.01
CA GLY A 116 10.32 12.35 78.76
C GLY A 116 11.10 13.33 77.86
N GLY A 117 10.56 13.71 76.69
CA GLY A 117 11.13 14.82 75.89
C GLY A 117 11.11 14.64 74.36
N ASP A 118 10.01 15.09 73.76
CA ASP A 118 9.77 15.70 72.42
C ASP A 118 10.61 15.29 71.18
N PRO A 119 9.96 14.86 70.06
CA PRO A 119 10.63 14.47 68.83
C PRO A 119 10.69 15.65 67.85
N SER A 120 11.89 16.16 67.57
CA SER A 120 12.10 16.94 66.36
C SER A 120 13.49 16.72 65.76
N ALA A 121 13.46 16.05 64.60
CA ALA A 121 14.41 16.11 63.51
C ALA A 121 15.86 15.68 63.76
N ARG A 122 16.21 14.46 63.31
CA ARG A 122 17.04 14.22 62.11
C ARG A 122 17.52 12.77 62.07
N GLY A 123 17.11 12.07 61.03
CA GLY A 123 17.53 10.70 60.73
C GLY A 123 16.70 10.16 59.60
N ARG A 124 16.72 10.84 58.45
CA ARG A 124 16.11 10.37 57.22
C ARG A 124 16.97 9.20 56.74
N ASP A 125 16.60 7.97 57.10
CA ASP A 125 17.08 6.77 56.43
C ASP A 125 16.33 6.64 55.09
N PRO A 126 17.00 6.80 53.94
CA PRO A 126 16.37 6.67 52.65
C PRO A 126 16.58 5.24 52.17
N ARG A 127 15.72 4.29 52.57
CA ARG A 127 15.45 3.04 51.84
C ARG A 127 14.49 2.15 52.62
N THR A 128 13.21 2.33 52.38
CA THR A 128 12.26 1.21 52.33
C THR A 128 11.12 1.62 51.40
N ALA A 129 11.42 1.76 50.11
CA ALA A 129 10.37 1.57 49.11
C ALA A 129 10.12 0.06 49.05
N SER A 130 9.22 -0.44 49.88
CA SER A 130 8.67 -1.78 49.76
C SER A 130 8.07 -1.90 48.35
N HIS A 131 8.80 -2.56 47.45
CA HIS A 131 8.27 -2.91 46.15
C HIS A 131 7.20 -3.97 46.41
N SER A 132 5.94 -3.58 46.28
CA SER A 132 4.82 -4.52 46.16
C SER A 132 5.24 -5.62 45.18
N GLY A 133 5.24 -6.88 45.60
CA GLY A 133 5.72 -8.02 44.82
C GLY A 133 4.87 -8.38 43.60
N VAL A 134 4.09 -7.44 43.06
CA VAL A 134 3.25 -7.60 41.88
C VAL A 134 3.86 -6.80 40.74
N PRO A 135 4.16 -7.42 39.58
CA PRO A 135 4.69 -6.71 38.42
C PRO A 135 3.71 -5.60 37.96
N PRO A 136 4.20 -4.40 37.59
CA PRO A 136 3.35 -3.36 37.04
C PRO A 136 2.69 -3.83 35.73
N ALA A 137 1.37 -3.68 35.63
CA ALA A 137 0.61 -4.05 34.43
C ALA A 137 0.43 -2.85 33.49
N VAL A 138 0.46 -3.11 32.19
CA VAL A 138 0.17 -2.10 31.17
C VAL A 138 -1.32 -2.12 30.85
N SER A 139 -2.00 -1.01 31.12
CA SER A 139 -3.43 -0.85 30.86
C SER A 139 -3.70 0.54 30.27
N ILE A 140 -3.93 0.60 28.96
CA ILE A 140 -4.16 1.84 28.23
C ILE A 140 -5.42 1.69 27.38
N SER A 141 -6.39 2.57 27.63
CA SER A 141 -7.67 2.57 26.92
C SER A 141 -7.96 3.89 26.25
N PHE A 142 -8.37 3.83 24.98
CA PHE A 142 -8.83 4.99 24.24
C PHE A 142 -9.86 4.59 23.17
N ALA A 143 -10.92 5.38 23.06
CA ALA A 143 -11.93 5.27 22.02
C ALA A 143 -12.27 6.66 21.45
N ALA A 144 -12.15 6.78 20.13
CA ALA A 144 -12.55 7.97 19.40
C ALA A 144 -14.07 8.02 19.25
N ARG A 145 -14.63 9.23 19.33
CA ARG A 145 -16.07 9.49 19.23
C ARG A 145 -16.49 9.55 17.77
N THR A 146 -17.63 8.95 17.44
CA THR A 146 -18.26 9.08 16.11
C THR A 146 -18.79 10.49 15.91
N ARG A 147 -18.65 11.05 14.70
CA ARG A 147 -19.06 12.44 14.40
C ARG A 147 -20.30 12.49 13.51
N VAL A 148 -21.23 13.39 13.87
CA VAL A 148 -22.52 13.55 13.19
C VAL A 148 -22.37 14.55 12.03
N ARG A 149 -22.62 14.06 10.81
CA ARG A 149 -22.52 14.84 9.56
C ARG A 149 -23.88 15.25 8.98
N ALA A 150 -24.96 14.77 9.60
CA ALA A 150 -26.33 15.04 9.19
C ALA A 150 -26.85 16.39 9.74
N ARG A 151 -27.75 17.04 9.00
CA ARG A 151 -28.43 18.27 9.42
C ARG A 151 -29.25 18.05 10.71
N ALA A 152 -29.29 19.02 11.61
CA ALA A 152 -30.20 18.98 12.77
C ALA A 152 -31.67 19.28 12.35
N PRO A 153 -32.68 18.66 12.95
CA PRO A 153 -34.08 19.06 12.76
C PRO A 153 -34.28 20.56 13.06
N GLY A 154 -35.09 21.26 12.26
CA GLY A 154 -35.38 22.70 12.46
C GLY A 154 -34.27 23.69 12.05
N SER A 155 -33.19 23.23 11.40
CA SER A 155 -32.08 24.11 10.98
C SER A 155 -32.44 25.11 9.88
N ALA A 156 -31.67 26.19 9.78
CA ALA A 156 -31.77 27.20 8.71
C ALA A 156 -31.91 26.62 7.29
N ALA A 157 -32.81 27.21 6.51
CA ALA A 157 -33.22 26.71 5.20
C ALA A 157 -32.14 26.85 4.10
N ARG A 158 -31.10 27.66 4.32
CA ARG A 158 -30.01 27.88 3.36
C ARG A 158 -28.64 27.71 4.02
N SER A 159 -27.68 27.28 3.21
CA SER A 159 -26.26 27.20 3.53
C SER A 159 -25.48 28.01 2.50
N ALA A 160 -24.34 28.59 2.86
CA ALA A 160 -23.48 29.32 1.95
C ALA A 160 -22.04 28.92 2.21
N ALA A 161 -21.19 28.77 1.19
CA ALA A 161 -19.77 28.44 1.39
C ALA A 161 -18.91 28.88 0.20
N ARG A 162 -17.60 28.94 0.41
CA ARG A 162 -16.60 29.10 -0.65
C ARG A 162 -15.93 27.75 -0.91
N PRO A 163 -16.08 27.14 -2.10
CA PRO A 163 -15.51 25.82 -2.40
C PRO A 163 -14.00 25.73 -2.15
N SER A 164 -13.25 26.76 -2.55
CA SER A 164 -11.79 26.82 -2.37
C SER A 164 -11.37 26.74 -0.89
N ASN A 165 -12.10 27.42 0.00
CA ASN A 165 -11.85 27.39 1.44
C ASN A 165 -12.10 26.00 2.05
N LEU A 166 -13.15 25.31 1.59
CA LEU A 166 -13.45 23.94 2.02
C LEU A 166 -12.38 22.95 1.52
N LEU A 167 -11.86 23.14 0.31
CA LEU A 167 -10.79 22.30 -0.24
C LEU A 167 -9.45 22.45 0.52
N VAL A 168 -9.18 23.61 1.12
CA VAL A 168 -8.03 23.78 2.03
C VAL A 168 -8.14 22.83 3.23
N PHE A 169 -9.33 22.71 3.83
CA PHE A 169 -9.57 21.74 4.90
C PHE A 169 -9.35 20.30 4.44
N VAL A 170 -9.89 19.93 3.27
CA VAL A 170 -9.72 18.58 2.71
C VAL A 170 -8.25 18.23 2.50
N GLY A 171 -7.47 19.15 1.91
CA GLY A 171 -6.06 18.94 1.64
C GLY A 171 -5.23 18.75 2.91
N VAL A 172 -5.45 19.59 3.93
CA VAL A 172 -4.76 19.48 5.22
C VAL A 172 -5.17 18.19 5.94
N ALA A 173 -6.46 17.87 5.98
CA ALA A 173 -6.96 16.65 6.63
C ALA A 173 -6.35 15.38 5.99
N ARG A 174 -6.33 15.28 4.66
CA ARG A 174 -5.77 14.12 3.95
C ARG A 174 -4.27 13.92 4.20
N ARG A 175 -3.49 15.00 4.12
CA ARG A 175 -2.05 14.96 4.41
C ARG A 175 -1.79 14.46 5.83
N ASN A 176 -2.48 15.08 6.80
CA ASN A 176 -2.33 14.76 8.21
C ASN A 176 -2.81 13.33 8.53
N ASN A 177 -3.87 12.84 7.88
CA ASN A 177 -4.32 11.46 8.03
C ASN A 177 -3.29 10.47 7.49
N SER A 178 -2.61 10.78 6.39
CA SER A 178 -1.53 9.93 5.87
C SER A 178 -0.37 9.80 6.86
N GLU A 179 0.08 10.92 7.43
CA GLU A 179 1.12 10.93 8.46
C GLU A 179 0.70 10.17 9.72
N LEU A 180 -0.57 10.25 10.13
CA LEU A 180 -1.10 9.47 11.25
C LEU A 180 -1.17 7.96 10.95
N ARG A 181 -1.42 7.56 9.69
CA ARG A 181 -1.37 6.14 9.29
C ARG A 181 0.04 5.58 9.40
N ASP A 182 1.05 6.31 8.92
CA ASP A 182 2.45 5.90 9.04
C ASP A 182 2.87 5.81 10.52
N THR A 183 2.44 6.79 11.32
CA THR A 183 2.66 6.83 12.78
C THR A 183 2.03 5.61 13.47
N LEU A 184 0.79 5.27 13.11
CA LEU A 184 0.07 4.12 13.68
C LEU A 184 0.73 2.80 13.29
N ALA A 185 1.22 2.66 12.06
CA ALA A 185 1.95 1.47 11.62
C ALA A 185 3.25 1.27 12.42
N GLN A 186 4.02 2.34 12.66
CA GLN A 186 5.24 2.30 13.49
C GLN A 186 4.92 1.91 14.94
N LEU A 187 3.89 2.54 15.52
CA LEU A 187 3.44 2.24 16.88
C LEU A 187 2.95 0.78 17.01
N TRP A 188 2.21 0.28 16.03
CA TRP A 188 1.71 -1.10 16.02
C TRP A 188 2.85 -2.11 15.91
N GLY A 189 3.85 -1.85 15.07
CA GLY A 189 5.04 -2.69 14.97
C GLY A 189 5.83 -2.74 16.29
N ALA A 190 6.07 -1.58 16.91
CA ALA A 190 6.75 -1.49 18.19
C ALA A 190 5.96 -2.16 19.33
N TRP A 191 4.63 -2.01 19.34
CA TRP A 191 3.74 -2.67 20.29
C TRP A 191 3.78 -4.19 20.13
N SER A 192 3.72 -4.70 18.89
CA SER A 192 3.74 -6.14 18.63
C SER A 192 5.08 -6.76 19.05
N ALA A 193 6.20 -6.13 18.71
CA ALA A 193 7.53 -6.58 19.14
C ALA A 193 7.69 -6.58 20.67
N PHE A 194 7.14 -5.58 21.36
CA PHE A 194 7.11 -5.54 22.82
C PHE A 194 6.26 -6.68 23.41
N VAL A 195 5.06 -6.94 22.88
CA VAL A 195 4.20 -8.04 23.34
C VAL A 195 4.87 -9.41 23.15
N GLU A 196 5.57 -9.60 22.02
CA GLU A 196 6.27 -10.85 21.71
C GLU A 196 7.53 -11.06 22.55
N SER A 197 8.31 -9.99 22.79
CA SER A 197 9.63 -10.09 23.43
C SER A 197 9.59 -9.87 24.94
N CYS A 198 8.52 -9.27 25.46
CA CYS A 198 8.31 -8.99 26.88
C CYS A 198 7.16 -9.83 27.47
N THR A 199 7.23 -11.15 27.33
CA THR A 199 6.19 -12.11 27.77
C THR A 199 5.90 -12.07 29.27
N CYS A 200 6.81 -11.55 30.09
CA CYS A 200 6.60 -11.40 31.52
C CYS A 200 5.70 -10.20 31.90
N VAL A 201 5.37 -9.31 30.95
CA VAL A 201 4.58 -8.10 31.20
C VAL A 201 3.09 -8.40 31.06
N ARG A 202 2.32 -8.09 32.11
CA ARG A 202 0.86 -8.25 32.08
C ARG A 202 0.21 -7.07 31.36
N ILE A 203 -0.64 -7.37 30.37
CA ILE A 203 -1.40 -6.38 29.61
C ILE A 203 -2.88 -6.54 29.96
N ASP A 204 -3.45 -5.57 30.68
CA ASP A 204 -4.84 -5.63 31.14
C ASP A 204 -5.80 -4.99 30.13
N ALA A 205 -5.35 -3.96 29.39
CA ALA A 205 -6.12 -3.32 28.31
C ALA A 205 -5.20 -2.61 27.29
N ALA A 206 -5.54 -2.71 26.00
CA ALA A 206 -4.80 -2.07 24.92
C ALA A 206 -5.72 -1.53 23.79
N SER A 207 -6.83 -0.88 24.15
CA SER A 207 -7.81 -0.41 23.16
C SER A 207 -7.33 0.80 22.33
N PHE A 208 -6.22 1.45 22.73
CA PHE A 208 -5.71 2.65 22.08
C PHE A 208 -5.34 2.48 20.60
N ILE A 209 -4.88 1.29 20.16
CA ILE A 209 -4.60 1.00 18.75
C ILE A 209 -5.90 1.06 17.93
N SER A 210 -6.95 0.36 18.38
CA SER A 210 -8.27 0.38 17.74
C SER A 210 -8.91 1.77 17.77
N GLY A 211 -8.72 2.52 18.87
CA GLY A 211 -9.17 3.90 18.99
C GLY A 211 -8.43 4.84 18.05
N PHE A 212 -7.12 4.64 17.81
CA PHE A 212 -6.33 5.41 16.87
C PHE A 212 -6.82 5.16 15.42
N HIS A 213 -7.03 3.90 15.03
CA HIS A 213 -7.67 3.58 13.74
C HIS A 213 -9.01 4.30 13.57
N LYS A 214 -9.87 4.28 14.59
CA LYS A 214 -11.17 4.96 14.57
C LYS A 214 -11.03 6.49 14.45
N LEU A 215 -10.04 7.10 15.09
CA LEU A 215 -9.77 8.53 14.98
C LEU A 215 -9.43 8.93 13.53
N ILE A 216 -8.56 8.17 12.88
CA ILE A 216 -8.18 8.38 11.47
C ILE A 216 -9.40 8.22 10.57
N SER A 217 -10.14 7.12 10.72
CA SER A 217 -11.35 6.84 9.93
C SER A 217 -12.40 7.95 10.03
N GLU A 218 -12.67 8.47 11.24
CA GLU A 218 -13.60 9.59 11.39
C GLU A 218 -13.05 10.87 10.72
N SER A 219 -11.74 11.10 10.73
CA SER A 219 -11.14 12.27 10.09
C SER A 219 -11.15 12.16 8.57
N GLU A 220 -11.06 10.96 8.03
CA GLU A 220 -11.20 10.68 6.59
C GLU A 220 -12.64 10.93 6.14
N ALA A 221 -13.61 10.40 6.89
CA ALA A 221 -15.02 10.62 6.64
C ALA A 221 -15.43 12.10 6.71
N ASP A 222 -14.82 12.90 7.60
CA ASP A 222 -15.00 14.37 7.62
C ASP A 222 -14.44 15.03 6.36
N SER A 223 -13.26 14.61 5.91
CA SER A 223 -12.63 15.16 4.70
C SER A 223 -13.47 14.87 3.45
N GLU A 224 -14.02 13.67 3.33
CA GLU A 224 -14.89 13.28 2.22
C GLU A 224 -16.23 14.01 2.23
N TRP A 225 -16.80 14.15 3.43
CA TRP A 225 -18.04 14.91 3.60
C TRP A 225 -17.86 16.39 3.25
N ILE A 226 -16.77 17.04 3.70
CA ILE A 226 -16.48 18.43 3.31
C ILE A 226 -16.14 18.55 1.81
N ALA A 227 -15.46 17.57 1.21
CA ALA A 227 -15.22 17.55 -0.23
C ALA A 227 -16.53 17.51 -1.04
N ARG A 228 -17.54 16.73 -0.58
CA ARG A 228 -18.88 16.71 -1.19
C ARG A 228 -19.59 18.05 -1.06
N ILE A 229 -19.50 18.71 0.10
CA ILE A 229 -20.06 20.06 0.28
C ILE A 229 -19.38 21.06 -0.67
N ALA A 230 -18.05 21.02 -0.78
CA ALA A 230 -17.29 21.88 -1.69
C ALA A 230 -17.72 21.69 -3.16
N ALA A 231 -17.85 20.43 -3.60
CA ALA A 231 -18.34 20.10 -4.93
C ALA A 231 -19.76 20.62 -5.16
N ALA A 232 -20.66 20.46 -4.19
CA ALA A 232 -22.03 20.97 -4.30
C ALA A 232 -22.09 22.49 -4.53
N PHE A 233 -21.30 23.27 -3.78
CA PHE A 233 -21.23 24.71 -3.98
C PHE A 233 -20.53 25.12 -5.29
N ALA A 234 -19.51 24.37 -5.73
CA ALA A 234 -18.86 24.62 -7.01
C ALA A 234 -19.83 24.40 -8.19
N MET A 235 -20.62 23.32 -8.16
CA MET A 235 -21.65 23.02 -9.17
C MET A 235 -22.75 24.06 -9.22
N ALA A 236 -23.09 24.68 -8.09
CA ALA A 236 -24.18 25.64 -8.02
C ALA A 236 -23.86 26.99 -8.68
N GLY A 237 -22.58 27.32 -8.89
CA GLY A 237 -22.12 28.62 -9.41
C GLY A 237 -22.46 29.84 -8.52
N ALA A 238 -23.24 29.63 -7.45
CA ALA A 238 -23.72 30.62 -6.51
C ALA A 238 -23.20 30.30 -5.11
N GLY A 239 -22.86 31.35 -4.34
CA GLY A 239 -22.36 31.19 -2.98
C GLY A 239 -23.37 30.64 -1.97
N THR A 240 -24.63 30.34 -2.35
CA THR A 240 -25.69 29.86 -1.45
C THR A 240 -26.48 28.69 -2.05
N LEU A 241 -26.90 27.75 -1.21
CA LEU A 241 -27.69 26.57 -1.55
C LEU A 241 -28.83 26.37 -0.53
N ASN A 242 -29.92 25.75 -0.94
CA ASN A 242 -30.95 25.27 -0.01
C ASN A 242 -30.38 24.11 0.83
N SER A 243 -30.53 24.18 2.15
CA SER A 243 -29.96 23.22 3.11
C SER A 243 -30.55 21.81 3.00
N GLU A 244 -31.79 21.64 2.53
CA GLU A 244 -32.39 20.33 2.29
C GLU A 244 -31.88 19.70 1.01
N LYS A 245 -31.74 20.48 -0.06
CA LYS A 245 -31.08 20.02 -1.30
C LYS A 245 -29.62 19.67 -1.04
N LEU A 246 -28.91 20.52 -0.29
CA LEU A 246 -27.55 20.24 0.13
C LEU A 246 -27.48 18.99 1.02
N ALA A 247 -28.44 18.79 1.95
CA ALA A 247 -28.54 17.57 2.73
C ALA A 247 -28.62 16.34 1.83
N VAL A 248 -29.54 16.29 0.87
CA VAL A 248 -29.65 15.16 -0.07
C VAL A 248 -28.35 14.93 -0.84
N LEU A 249 -27.66 15.98 -1.26
CA LEU A 249 -26.39 15.88 -1.99
C LEU A 249 -25.22 15.35 -1.13
N VAL A 250 -25.25 15.57 0.19
CA VAL A 250 -24.12 15.29 1.11
C VAL A 250 -24.38 14.14 2.08
N THR A 251 -25.65 13.81 2.37
CA THR A 251 -26.08 12.63 3.16
C THR A 251 -26.29 11.41 2.29
N ALA A 252 -26.49 11.58 0.99
CA ALA A 252 -26.34 10.48 0.07
C ALA A 252 -24.84 10.13 -0.01
N PRO A 253 -24.39 8.89 0.33
CA PRO A 253 -23.44 8.29 -0.59
C PRO A 253 -24.13 8.44 -1.94
N PRO A 254 -23.50 9.17 -2.90
CA PRO A 254 -24.17 9.72 -4.08
C PRO A 254 -25.18 8.69 -4.52
N ARG A 255 -26.50 8.95 -4.39
CA ARG A 255 -27.52 7.91 -4.57
C ARG A 255 -27.23 7.35 -5.93
N ALA A 256 -26.58 6.19 -5.94
CA ALA A 256 -25.82 5.82 -7.10
C ALA A 256 -26.91 5.62 -8.14
N LEU A 257 -26.79 6.30 -9.27
CA LEU A 257 -27.11 5.57 -10.48
C LEU A 257 -26.31 4.28 -10.28
N ARG A 258 -27.01 3.17 -10.02
CA ARG A 258 -26.36 1.86 -9.97
C ARG A 258 -25.50 1.78 -11.22
N ALA A 259 -24.35 1.14 -11.17
CA ALA A 259 -23.44 1.23 -12.30
C ALA A 259 -24.12 0.78 -13.62
N GLU A 260 -25.13 -0.08 -13.53
CA GLU A 260 -26.06 -0.47 -14.61
C GLU A 260 -26.98 0.67 -15.10
N GLU A 261 -27.51 1.50 -14.21
CA GLU A 261 -28.27 2.71 -14.57
C GLU A 261 -27.36 3.76 -15.21
N LEU A 262 -26.09 3.83 -14.81
CA LEU A 262 -25.11 4.69 -15.45
C LEU A 262 -24.75 4.21 -16.86
N LEU A 263 -24.54 2.91 -17.06
CA LEU A 263 -24.33 2.30 -18.38
C LEU A 263 -25.51 2.61 -19.32
N ARG A 264 -26.75 2.45 -18.84
CA ARG A 264 -27.97 2.84 -19.59
C ARG A 264 -28.04 4.32 -19.99
N ARG A 265 -27.42 5.20 -19.21
CA ARG A 265 -27.32 6.63 -19.57
C ARG A 265 -26.22 6.87 -20.60
N LEU A 266 -25.11 6.14 -20.52
CA LEU A 266 -24.08 6.17 -21.55
C LEU A 266 -24.55 5.58 -22.88
N GLU A 267 -25.63 4.78 -22.90
CA GLU A 267 -26.27 4.31 -24.14
C GLU A 267 -27.06 5.43 -24.85
N SER A 268 -27.83 6.25 -24.13
CA SER A 268 -28.94 7.05 -24.71
C SER A 268 -28.73 8.57 -24.78
N PHE A 269 -27.78 9.16 -24.05
CA PHE A 269 -27.65 10.63 -23.94
C PHE A 269 -26.89 11.30 -25.10
N ALA A 270 -27.15 12.58 -25.38
CA ALA A 270 -26.39 13.38 -26.34
C ALA A 270 -24.99 13.73 -25.78
N ALA A 271 -23.97 13.89 -26.65
CA ALA A 271 -22.57 14.09 -26.25
C ALA A 271 -22.31 15.19 -25.18
N PRO A 272 -23.01 16.34 -25.17
CA PRO A 272 -22.84 17.36 -24.14
C PRO A 272 -23.33 16.91 -22.76
N GLU A 273 -24.42 16.13 -22.71
CA GLU A 273 -25.04 15.70 -21.46
C GLU A 273 -24.20 14.64 -20.74
N ILE A 274 -23.51 13.78 -21.50
CA ILE A 274 -22.55 12.80 -20.96
C ILE A 274 -21.31 13.51 -20.39
N ALA A 275 -20.85 14.57 -21.04
CA ALA A 275 -19.71 15.35 -20.54
C ALA A 275 -20.06 16.03 -19.22
N THR A 276 -21.25 16.63 -19.14
CA THR A 276 -21.79 17.13 -17.87
C THR A 276 -21.91 16.01 -16.84
N LEU A 277 -22.45 14.83 -17.19
CA LEU A 277 -22.59 13.69 -16.26
C LEU A 277 -21.25 13.20 -15.69
N ILE A 278 -20.19 13.18 -16.50
CA ILE A 278 -18.83 12.78 -16.10
C ILE A 278 -18.15 13.87 -15.24
N GLU A 279 -18.31 15.14 -15.60
CA GLU A 279 -17.78 16.27 -14.82
C GLU A 279 -18.47 16.44 -13.46
N VAL A 280 -19.78 16.15 -13.37
CA VAL A 280 -20.59 16.31 -12.15
C VAL A 280 -20.68 15.05 -11.29
N THR A 281 -20.11 13.92 -11.72
CA THR A 281 -20.09 12.67 -10.94
C THR A 281 -18.66 12.29 -10.53
N PRO A 282 -18.09 12.93 -9.49
CA PRO A 282 -16.84 12.46 -8.88
C PRO A 282 -16.91 10.97 -8.53
N GLY A 283 -15.85 10.24 -8.87
CA GLY A 283 -15.78 8.78 -8.66
C GLY A 283 -16.61 7.95 -9.63
N LEU A 284 -17.00 8.50 -10.80
CA LEU A 284 -17.69 7.73 -11.84
C LEU A 284 -16.87 6.53 -12.33
N ALA A 285 -15.59 6.77 -12.65
CA ALA A 285 -14.67 5.73 -13.08
C ALA A 285 -14.53 4.63 -12.01
N VAL A 286 -14.34 5.03 -10.74
CA VAL A 286 -14.27 4.13 -9.58
C VAL A 286 -15.55 3.29 -9.42
N ARG A 287 -16.72 3.85 -9.75
CA ARG A 287 -17.99 3.13 -9.71
C ARG A 287 -18.21 2.20 -10.89
N LEU A 288 -17.76 2.58 -12.08
CA LEU A 288 -17.80 1.68 -13.24
C LEU A 288 -16.82 0.52 -13.06
N GLN A 289 -15.71 0.73 -12.35
CA GLN A 289 -14.79 -0.34 -11.92
C GLN A 289 -15.42 -1.35 -10.95
N SER A 290 -16.59 -1.07 -10.35
CA SER A 290 -17.32 -2.08 -9.57
C SER A 290 -18.25 -2.95 -10.41
N VAL A 291 -18.43 -2.64 -11.70
CA VAL A 291 -19.11 -3.52 -12.66
C VAL A 291 -18.11 -4.59 -13.08
N SER A 292 -18.56 -5.82 -13.26
CA SER A 292 -17.70 -6.88 -13.77
C SER A 292 -17.29 -6.58 -15.22
N ALA A 293 -16.08 -7.00 -15.60
CA ALA A 293 -15.54 -6.77 -16.93
C ALA A 293 -16.46 -7.34 -18.03
N GLU A 294 -17.10 -8.48 -17.78
CA GLU A 294 -18.02 -9.14 -18.72
C GLU A 294 -19.23 -8.26 -19.01
N LYS A 295 -19.83 -7.66 -17.98
CA LYS A 295 -20.97 -6.75 -18.15
C LYS A 295 -20.58 -5.46 -18.87
N ILE A 296 -19.35 -4.96 -18.66
CA ILE A 296 -18.84 -3.83 -19.43
C ILE A 296 -18.60 -4.23 -20.89
N ALA A 297 -18.08 -5.42 -21.16
CA ALA A 297 -17.88 -5.92 -22.51
C ALA A 297 -19.22 -6.11 -23.25
N GLU A 298 -20.22 -6.71 -22.59
CA GLU A 298 -21.60 -6.83 -23.10
C GLU A 298 -22.21 -5.46 -23.41
N TRP A 299 -22.09 -4.52 -22.47
CA TRP A 299 -22.55 -3.15 -22.68
C TRP A 299 -21.86 -2.50 -23.88
N TRP A 300 -20.53 -2.58 -23.95
CA TRP A 300 -19.76 -1.98 -25.03
C TRP A 300 -20.14 -2.58 -26.39
N ALA A 301 -20.27 -3.91 -26.47
CA ALA A 301 -20.71 -4.62 -27.66
C ALA A 301 -22.14 -4.22 -28.07
N GLY A 302 -23.05 -4.04 -27.11
CA GLY A 302 -24.42 -3.59 -27.34
C GLY A 302 -24.53 -2.22 -28.03
N LEU A 303 -23.56 -1.32 -27.79
CA LEU A 303 -23.46 -0.03 -28.49
C LEU A 303 -23.11 -0.16 -29.98
N GLY A 304 -22.65 -1.34 -30.40
CA GLY A 304 -22.13 -1.67 -31.73
C GLY A 304 -23.11 -2.36 -32.68
N SER A 305 -24.36 -2.60 -32.26
CA SER A 305 -25.33 -3.44 -33.00
C SER A 305 -25.69 -2.98 -34.44
N GLU A 306 -25.30 -1.77 -34.83
CA GLU A 306 -25.48 -1.23 -36.19
C GLU A 306 -24.19 -1.23 -37.04
N SER A 307 -23.10 -1.86 -36.60
CA SER A 307 -21.76 -1.77 -37.23
C SER A 307 -21.15 -3.12 -37.55
N GLU A 308 -20.30 -3.16 -38.59
CA GLU A 308 -19.48 -4.34 -38.90
C GLU A 308 -18.59 -4.72 -37.71
N PRO A 309 -18.32 -6.01 -37.45
CA PRO A 309 -17.61 -6.48 -36.26
C PRO A 309 -16.23 -5.84 -36.01
N THR A 310 -15.61 -5.29 -37.06
CA THR A 310 -14.26 -4.72 -37.03
C THR A 310 -14.23 -3.19 -36.91
N GLU A 311 -15.36 -2.50 -37.00
CA GLU A 311 -15.42 -1.04 -36.94
C GLU A 311 -16.20 -0.54 -35.72
N LEU A 312 -15.67 0.52 -35.08
CA LEU A 312 -16.38 1.15 -33.96
C LEU A 312 -17.62 1.87 -34.47
N SER A 313 -18.77 1.59 -33.84
CA SER A 313 -20.00 2.32 -34.14
C SER A 313 -19.84 3.81 -33.91
N ARG A 314 -20.75 4.61 -34.48
CA ARG A 314 -20.80 6.06 -34.24
C ARG A 314 -20.84 6.37 -32.74
N ARG A 315 -21.54 5.56 -31.95
CA ARG A 315 -21.66 5.74 -30.50
C ARG A 315 -20.38 5.40 -29.76
N GLN A 316 -19.77 4.26 -30.06
CA GLN A 316 -18.47 3.86 -29.49
C GLN A 316 -17.38 4.89 -29.81
N SER A 317 -17.33 5.36 -31.06
CA SER A 317 -16.41 6.42 -31.50
C SER A 317 -16.60 7.73 -30.74
N LEU A 318 -17.85 8.14 -30.51
CA LEU A 318 -18.17 9.34 -29.72
C LEU A 318 -17.66 9.21 -28.28
N LEU A 319 -17.94 8.10 -27.61
CA LEU A 319 -17.50 7.86 -26.23
C LEU A 319 -15.98 7.86 -26.12
N LEU A 320 -15.29 7.22 -27.07
CA LEU A 320 -13.83 7.17 -27.12
C LEU A 320 -13.20 8.56 -27.28
N LEU A 321 -13.72 9.38 -28.19
CA LEU A 321 -13.18 10.72 -28.43
C LEU A 321 -13.48 11.70 -27.30
N ARG A 322 -14.62 11.55 -26.62
CA ARG A 322 -15.04 12.47 -25.55
C ARG A 322 -14.56 12.07 -24.17
N PHE A 323 -14.45 10.77 -23.90
CA PHE A 323 -14.13 10.24 -22.57
C PHE A 323 -12.98 9.22 -22.57
N PRO A 324 -11.84 9.54 -23.23
CA PRO A 324 -10.73 8.59 -23.32
C PRO A 324 -10.19 8.19 -21.94
N GLY A 325 -10.13 9.11 -20.97
CA GLY A 325 -9.63 8.78 -19.62
C GLY A 325 -10.50 7.79 -18.85
N LEU A 326 -11.81 7.77 -19.11
CA LEU A 326 -12.71 6.78 -18.53
C LEU A 326 -12.43 5.40 -19.15
N LEU A 327 -12.45 5.32 -20.48
CA LEU A 327 -12.30 4.05 -21.19
C LEU A 327 -10.90 3.45 -21.02
N ALA A 328 -9.86 4.27 -20.93
CA ALA A 328 -8.47 3.86 -20.78
C ALA A 328 -8.18 3.03 -19.52
N SER A 329 -9.04 3.10 -18.50
CA SER A 329 -8.87 2.45 -17.20
C SER A 329 -10.03 1.53 -16.81
N LEU A 330 -10.97 1.29 -17.73
CA LEU A 330 -12.19 0.53 -17.48
C LEU A 330 -12.04 -0.90 -18.01
N ASP A 331 -12.01 -1.86 -17.09
CA ASP A 331 -11.91 -3.28 -17.41
C ASP A 331 -13.17 -3.76 -18.16
N GLY A 332 -12.98 -4.62 -19.16
CA GLY A 332 -14.04 -5.07 -20.07
C GLY A 332 -14.21 -4.21 -21.34
N VAL A 333 -13.58 -3.04 -21.42
CA VAL A 333 -13.45 -2.31 -22.69
C VAL A 333 -12.41 -3.04 -23.56
N PRO A 334 -12.67 -3.31 -24.86
CA PRO A 334 -11.73 -3.99 -25.73
C PRO A 334 -10.34 -3.36 -25.73
N ILE A 335 -9.30 -4.18 -25.83
CA ILE A 335 -7.91 -3.75 -25.64
C ILE A 335 -7.51 -2.71 -26.68
N ALA A 336 -7.86 -2.92 -27.95
CA ALA A 336 -7.61 -1.95 -29.01
C ALA A 336 -8.24 -0.58 -28.73
N VAL A 337 -9.40 -0.55 -28.07
CA VAL A 337 -10.08 0.68 -27.63
C VAL A 337 -9.32 1.32 -26.47
N ARG A 338 -8.85 0.54 -25.48
CA ARG A 338 -8.03 1.04 -24.37
C ARG A 338 -6.71 1.63 -24.84
N ILE A 339 -6.04 0.99 -25.80
CA ILE A 339 -4.82 1.50 -26.44
C ILE A 339 -5.09 2.85 -27.10
N ARG A 340 -6.16 2.94 -27.90
CA ARG A 340 -6.55 4.19 -28.55
C ARG A 340 -6.95 5.27 -27.53
N ALA A 341 -7.62 4.90 -26.44
CA ALA A 341 -8.01 5.81 -25.37
C ALA A 341 -6.79 6.38 -24.63
N ASN A 342 -5.83 5.54 -24.24
CA ASN A 342 -4.58 6.01 -23.61
C ASN A 342 -3.77 6.90 -24.56
N ARG A 343 -3.72 6.59 -25.86
CA ARG A 343 -3.12 7.46 -26.88
C ARG A 343 -3.79 8.83 -26.97
N LEU A 344 -5.12 8.90 -26.83
CA LEU A 344 -5.89 10.15 -26.77
C LEU A 344 -5.69 10.92 -25.46
N CYS A 345 -5.35 10.23 -24.35
CA CYS A 345 -4.99 10.84 -23.08
C CYS A 345 -3.58 11.46 -23.07
N ALA A 346 -2.64 10.90 -23.83
CA ALA A 346 -1.23 11.30 -23.84
C ALA A 346 -0.99 12.82 -24.06
N PRO A 347 -1.71 13.55 -24.94
CA PRO A 347 -1.55 14.99 -25.08
C PRO A 347 -1.85 15.79 -23.80
N LYS A 348 -2.83 15.37 -22.99
CA LYS A 348 -3.15 16.00 -21.71
C LYS A 348 -2.04 15.73 -20.69
N GLN A 349 -1.63 14.47 -20.55
CA GLN A 349 -0.57 14.04 -19.65
C GLN A 349 0.77 14.72 -19.99
N LEU A 350 1.11 14.86 -21.28
CA LEU A 350 2.27 15.62 -21.74
C LEU A 350 2.22 17.08 -21.31
N ARG A 351 1.06 17.74 -21.38
CA ARG A 351 0.91 19.14 -20.92
C ARG A 351 1.11 19.24 -19.41
N GLU A 352 0.58 18.28 -18.65
CA GLU A 352 0.72 18.22 -17.19
C GLU A 352 2.19 18.01 -16.79
N ALA A 353 2.85 17.00 -17.33
CA ALA A 353 4.27 16.72 -17.07
C ALA A 353 5.19 17.88 -17.47
N ARG A 354 4.95 18.52 -18.63
CA ARG A 354 5.72 19.72 -19.05
C ARG A 354 5.47 20.92 -18.15
N THR A 355 4.25 21.08 -17.64
CA THR A 355 3.93 22.18 -16.72
C THR A 355 4.64 21.96 -15.39
N GLU A 356 4.58 20.74 -14.85
CA GLU A 356 5.30 20.37 -13.63
C GLU A 356 6.81 20.58 -13.78
N LEU A 357 7.39 20.16 -14.90
CA LEU A 357 8.82 20.36 -15.19
C LEU A 357 9.20 21.85 -15.22
N ARG A 358 8.37 22.71 -15.83
CA ARG A 358 8.59 24.17 -15.82
C ARG A 358 8.45 24.76 -14.42
N THR A 359 7.47 24.31 -13.64
CA THR A 359 7.27 24.78 -12.27
C THR A 359 8.45 24.41 -11.38
N LEU A 360 9.01 23.21 -11.52
CA LEU A 360 10.22 22.80 -10.80
C LEU A 360 11.42 23.68 -11.15
N ALA A 361 11.60 24.02 -12.43
CA ALA A 361 12.70 24.89 -12.87
C ALA A 361 12.55 26.36 -12.41
N GLY A 362 11.32 26.84 -12.17
CA GLY A 362 11.03 28.22 -11.79
C GLY A 362 10.81 28.48 -10.29
N GLY A 363 10.85 27.44 -9.44
CA GLY A 363 10.64 27.56 -8.00
C GLY A 363 11.86 28.10 -7.24
N PRO A 364 11.67 28.74 -6.06
CA PRO A 364 12.79 29.14 -5.20
C PRO A 364 13.46 27.89 -4.59
N GLY A 365 14.71 27.62 -4.99
CA GLY A 365 15.50 26.48 -4.53
C GLY A 365 16.16 25.72 -5.69
N ARG A 366 17.10 24.81 -5.38
CA ARG A 366 17.65 23.90 -6.40
C ARG A 366 16.56 22.85 -6.72
N PRO A 367 16.14 22.67 -7.98
CA PRO A 367 15.17 21.65 -8.34
C PRO A 367 15.68 20.26 -7.96
N ASP A 368 14.78 19.38 -7.52
CA ASP A 368 15.10 17.97 -7.26
C ASP A 368 15.54 17.30 -8.57
N PRO A 369 16.85 16.97 -8.73
CA PRO A 369 17.38 16.45 -10.01
C PRO A 369 16.75 15.12 -10.40
N ALA A 370 16.31 14.32 -9.43
CA ALA A 370 15.72 13.02 -9.68
C ALA A 370 14.30 13.17 -10.23
N ARG A 371 13.50 14.08 -9.65
CA ARG A 371 12.17 14.42 -10.20
C ARG A 371 12.26 15.05 -11.59
N GLU A 372 13.25 15.90 -11.83
CA GLU A 372 13.48 16.48 -13.15
C GLU A 372 13.77 15.39 -14.20
N THR A 373 14.67 14.47 -13.87
CA THR A 373 15.03 13.34 -14.75
C THR A 373 13.83 12.45 -15.03
N PHE A 374 13.04 12.14 -14.00
CA PHE A 374 11.80 11.38 -14.11
C PHE A 374 10.83 12.03 -15.11
N LEU A 375 10.55 13.33 -14.95
CA LEU A 375 9.62 14.05 -15.84
C LEU A 375 10.11 14.14 -17.27
N ARG A 376 11.42 14.29 -17.50
CA ARG A 376 12.01 14.28 -18.85
C ARG A 376 11.83 12.92 -19.53
N ARG A 377 12.05 11.83 -18.78
CA ARG A 377 11.82 10.46 -19.25
C ARG A 377 10.34 10.20 -19.52
N GLU A 378 9.46 10.64 -18.62
CA GLU A 378 8.00 10.57 -18.81
C GLU A 378 7.56 11.30 -20.10
N ILE A 379 8.04 12.53 -20.31
CA ILE A 379 7.70 13.31 -21.51
C ILE A 379 8.14 12.57 -22.79
N SER A 380 9.36 12.02 -22.81
CA SER A 380 9.87 11.24 -23.94
C SER A 380 9.01 10.00 -24.19
N TYR A 381 8.68 9.26 -23.12
CA TYR A 381 7.84 8.08 -23.19
C TYR A 381 6.44 8.39 -23.72
N LEU A 382 5.75 9.40 -23.17
CA LEU A 382 4.42 9.81 -23.60
C LEU A 382 4.39 10.38 -25.03
N GLN A 383 5.52 10.90 -25.54
CA GLN A 383 5.63 11.26 -26.96
C GLN A 383 5.57 10.03 -27.87
N ARG A 384 6.20 8.91 -27.49
CA ARG A 384 6.11 7.62 -28.20
C ARG A 384 4.72 7.02 -28.10
N VAL A 385 4.05 7.16 -26.96
CA VAL A 385 2.64 6.76 -26.79
C VAL A 385 1.75 7.55 -27.75
N ARG A 386 1.93 8.87 -27.82
CA ARG A 386 1.17 9.74 -28.72
C ARG A 386 1.39 9.40 -30.20
N SER A 387 2.62 9.06 -30.60
CA SER A 387 2.93 8.65 -31.98
C SER A 387 2.44 7.24 -32.31
N GLY A 388 2.10 6.42 -31.31
CA GLY A 388 1.71 5.02 -31.48
C GLY A 388 2.89 4.05 -31.53
N GLN A 389 4.11 4.52 -31.24
CA GLN A 389 5.29 3.68 -31.09
C GLN A 389 5.26 2.85 -29.80
N VAL A 390 4.53 3.31 -28.78
CA VAL A 390 4.26 2.60 -27.53
C VAL A 390 2.76 2.46 -27.38
N GLN A 391 2.29 1.26 -27.05
CA GLN A 391 0.88 0.96 -26.85
C GLN A 391 0.61 0.76 -25.35
N LEU A 392 -0.39 1.47 -24.80
CA LEU A 392 -0.73 1.39 -23.37
C LEU A 392 -2.15 0.85 -23.18
N TYR A 393 -2.27 -0.26 -22.46
CA TYR A 393 -3.56 -0.74 -21.95
C TYR A 393 -4.04 0.10 -20.77
N LEU A 394 -3.11 0.54 -19.92
CA LEU A 394 -3.36 1.34 -18.72
C LEU A 394 -2.20 2.31 -18.48
N TYR A 395 -2.52 3.55 -18.08
CA TYR A 395 -1.52 4.48 -17.55
C TYR A 395 -2.15 5.47 -16.56
N ASP A 396 -1.70 5.40 -15.31
CA ASP A 396 -2.00 6.36 -14.26
C ASP A 396 -0.72 6.67 -13.46
N ARG A 397 -0.17 7.86 -13.70
CA ARG A 397 1.04 8.32 -13.02
C ARG A 397 0.87 8.43 -11.51
N ASN A 398 -0.30 8.85 -11.04
CA ASN A 398 -0.49 9.18 -9.62
C ASN A 398 -0.61 7.94 -8.76
N GLU A 399 -1.16 6.87 -9.32
CA GLU A 399 -1.36 5.59 -8.64
C GLU A 399 -0.23 4.58 -8.95
N SER A 400 0.81 5.00 -9.69
CA SER A 400 1.90 4.13 -10.18
C SER A 400 1.41 2.89 -10.96
N ARG A 401 0.51 3.12 -11.92
CA ARG A 401 -0.11 2.06 -12.73
C ARG A 401 0.30 2.21 -14.19
N ILE A 402 0.81 1.16 -14.79
CA ILE A 402 1.16 1.10 -16.20
C ILE A 402 1.09 -0.34 -16.71
N VAL A 403 0.37 -0.54 -17.81
CA VAL A 403 0.39 -1.80 -18.57
C VAL A 403 0.71 -1.45 -20.00
N GLU A 404 1.90 -1.85 -20.45
CA GLU A 404 2.36 -1.69 -21.83
C GLU A 404 2.05 -2.94 -22.64
N VAL A 405 1.59 -2.75 -23.87
CA VAL A 405 1.24 -3.83 -24.79
C VAL A 405 2.29 -3.91 -25.88
N LEU A 406 2.88 -5.09 -26.04
CA LEU A 406 3.86 -5.41 -27.08
C LEU A 406 3.21 -6.36 -28.08
N GLY A 407 3.35 -6.05 -29.37
CA GLY A 407 2.70 -6.77 -30.45
C GLY A 407 1.33 -6.19 -30.82
N ASP A 408 0.71 -6.78 -31.83
CA ASP A 408 -0.59 -6.35 -32.33
C ASP A 408 -1.66 -7.38 -31.97
N ILE A 409 -2.79 -6.87 -31.50
CA ILE A 409 -3.96 -7.69 -31.18
C ILE A 409 -4.87 -7.70 -32.40
N GLY A 410 -5.14 -8.90 -32.90
CA GLY A 410 -5.99 -9.12 -34.06
C GLY A 410 -6.61 -10.52 -34.06
N PRO A 411 -7.38 -10.85 -35.11
CA PRO A 411 -7.95 -12.19 -35.28
C PRO A 411 -6.92 -13.33 -35.35
N SER A 412 -5.65 -13.02 -35.60
CA SER A 412 -4.53 -13.97 -35.61
C SER A 412 -3.79 -14.06 -34.28
N THR A 413 -4.27 -13.39 -33.23
CA THR A 413 -3.67 -13.51 -31.90
C THR A 413 -4.09 -14.83 -31.27
N GLU A 414 -3.11 -15.70 -31.06
CA GLU A 414 -3.29 -17.05 -30.50
C GLU A 414 -2.92 -17.08 -29.02
N ARG A 415 -2.01 -16.18 -28.58
CA ARG A 415 -1.41 -16.22 -27.24
C ARG A 415 -1.41 -14.83 -26.60
N SER A 416 -1.80 -14.77 -25.33
CA SER A 416 -1.60 -13.61 -24.48
C SER A 416 -0.58 -13.94 -23.39
N ILE A 417 0.43 -13.10 -23.25
CA ILE A 417 1.49 -13.26 -22.26
C ILE A 417 1.38 -12.12 -21.25
N THR A 418 1.11 -12.45 -19.98
CA THR A 418 1.15 -11.49 -18.88
C THR A 418 2.52 -11.59 -18.22
N TYR A 419 3.38 -10.60 -18.46
CA TYR A 419 4.71 -10.51 -17.87
C TYR A 419 4.72 -9.56 -16.68
N VAL A 420 5.05 -10.08 -15.49
CA VAL A 420 5.14 -9.33 -14.25
C VAL A 420 6.61 -9.21 -13.81
N PRO A 421 7.19 -8.00 -13.80
CA PRO A 421 8.57 -7.78 -13.39
C PRO A 421 8.76 -7.82 -11.86
N GLY A 422 10.02 -7.85 -11.43
CA GLY A 422 10.41 -7.98 -10.03
C GLY A 422 10.26 -6.74 -9.16
N THR A 423 10.82 -6.84 -7.95
CA THR A 423 10.90 -5.73 -6.97
C THR A 423 11.56 -4.49 -7.57
N TYR A 424 11.31 -3.33 -6.96
CA TYR A 424 11.80 -2.02 -7.40
C TYR A 424 11.31 -1.52 -8.77
N THR A 425 10.48 -2.30 -9.47
CA THR A 425 9.89 -1.84 -10.73
C THR A 425 9.01 -0.61 -10.50
N SER A 426 9.39 0.49 -11.13
CA SER A 426 8.67 1.77 -11.09
C SER A 426 8.18 2.16 -12.49
N LEU A 427 7.40 3.24 -12.60
CA LEU A 427 7.06 3.81 -13.92
C LEU A 427 8.32 4.16 -14.74
N GLU A 428 9.40 4.58 -14.08
CA GLU A 428 10.64 4.92 -14.77
C GLU A 428 11.30 3.71 -15.44
N SER A 429 11.14 2.51 -14.86
CA SER A 429 11.62 1.26 -15.43
C SER A 429 11.01 1.00 -16.81
N PHE A 430 9.75 1.40 -17.03
CA PHE A 430 9.09 1.35 -18.33
C PHE A 430 9.62 2.43 -19.27
N TYR A 431 9.84 3.65 -18.78
CA TYR A 431 10.28 4.76 -19.63
C TYR A 431 11.64 4.50 -20.29
N THR A 432 12.51 3.77 -19.60
CA THR A 432 13.85 3.41 -20.07
C THR A 432 13.89 2.12 -20.90
N GLY A 433 12.81 1.32 -20.95
CA GLY A 433 12.75 0.09 -21.75
C GLY A 433 13.33 -1.15 -21.07
N GLY A 434 13.69 -1.06 -19.79
CA GLY A 434 14.41 -2.14 -19.10
C GLY A 434 13.55 -3.38 -18.85
N VAL A 435 12.28 -3.20 -18.49
CA VAL A 435 11.37 -4.29 -18.09
C VAL A 435 10.60 -4.90 -19.26
N GLN A 436 10.69 -4.31 -20.45
CA GLN A 436 10.01 -4.80 -21.66
C GLN A 436 10.80 -5.90 -22.38
N GLN A 437 12.09 -6.06 -22.08
CA GLN A 437 13.03 -6.86 -22.88
C GLN A 437 12.58 -8.31 -23.14
N VAL A 438 12.10 -9.04 -22.12
CA VAL A 438 11.62 -10.42 -22.30
C VAL A 438 10.36 -10.45 -23.16
N GLY A 439 9.43 -9.52 -22.93
CA GLY A 439 8.22 -9.41 -23.73
C GLY A 439 8.48 -9.02 -25.18
N GLU A 440 9.46 -8.14 -25.42
CA GLU A 440 9.93 -7.79 -26.76
C GLU A 440 10.48 -9.03 -27.47
N TYR A 441 11.38 -9.78 -26.81
CA TYR A 441 11.94 -11.02 -27.36
C TYR A 441 10.84 -12.03 -27.74
N LEU A 442 9.89 -12.29 -26.84
CA LEU A 442 8.82 -13.25 -27.09
C LEU A 442 7.90 -12.80 -28.23
N THR A 443 7.54 -11.52 -28.27
CA THR A 443 6.68 -10.98 -29.33
C THR A 443 7.38 -11.01 -30.70
N GLU A 444 8.70 -10.78 -30.74
CA GLU A 444 9.49 -10.85 -31.98
C GLU A 444 9.69 -12.29 -32.49
N HIS A 445 9.78 -13.28 -31.58
CA HIS A 445 10.15 -14.65 -31.92
C HIS A 445 9.01 -15.66 -31.84
N LEU A 446 7.81 -15.24 -31.41
CA LEU A 446 6.61 -16.07 -31.31
C LEU A 446 5.40 -15.38 -31.97
N PRO A 447 5.27 -15.48 -33.30
CA PRO A 447 4.15 -14.88 -34.04
C PRO A 447 2.78 -15.28 -33.47
N GLY A 448 1.82 -14.35 -33.54
CA GLY A 448 0.49 -14.55 -32.95
C GLY A 448 0.45 -14.33 -31.42
N SER A 449 1.53 -13.83 -30.82
CA SER A 449 1.58 -13.52 -29.39
C SER A 449 1.46 -12.01 -29.15
N VAL A 450 0.75 -11.65 -28.08
CA VAL A 450 0.76 -10.30 -27.51
C VAL A 450 1.27 -10.38 -26.08
N THR A 451 2.16 -9.45 -25.69
CA THR A 451 2.66 -9.38 -24.31
C THR A 451 2.16 -8.14 -23.60
N PHE A 452 1.63 -8.33 -22.39
CA PHE A 452 1.28 -7.29 -21.43
C PHE A 452 2.39 -7.20 -20.38
N VAL A 453 3.20 -6.16 -20.46
CA VAL A 453 4.19 -5.84 -19.42
C VAL A 453 3.45 -5.11 -18.31
N TYR A 454 3.24 -5.81 -17.18
CA TYR A 454 2.25 -5.45 -16.19
C TYR A 454 2.84 -4.78 -14.95
N LYS A 455 2.26 -3.65 -14.57
CA LYS A 455 2.41 -3.03 -13.26
C LYS A 455 1.13 -2.29 -12.86
N ASP A 456 0.47 -2.74 -11.80
CA ASP A 456 -0.68 -2.03 -11.25
C ASP A 456 -0.47 -1.75 -9.75
N GLY A 457 -0.20 -0.49 -9.42
CA GLY A 457 0.09 -0.03 -8.06
C GLY A 457 1.56 -0.17 -7.68
N LEU A 458 1.86 0.08 -6.40
CA LEU A 458 3.23 0.06 -5.88
C LEU A 458 3.78 -1.37 -5.76
N PHE A 459 4.98 -1.58 -6.31
CA PHE A 459 5.71 -2.84 -6.15
C PHE A 459 6.65 -2.75 -4.93
N PRO A 460 7.04 -3.89 -4.31
CA PRO A 460 7.94 -3.87 -3.16
C PRO A 460 9.23 -3.12 -3.43
N GLY A 461 9.63 -2.26 -2.48
CA GLY A 461 10.84 -1.45 -2.60
C GLY A 461 10.73 -0.21 -3.49
N GLU A 462 9.60 0.00 -4.19
CA GLU A 462 9.37 1.22 -4.99
C GLU A 462 9.18 2.47 -4.10
N GLU A 463 9.68 3.62 -4.57
CA GLU A 463 9.48 4.93 -3.94
C GLU A 463 8.79 5.89 -4.93
N GLN A 464 7.66 6.48 -4.53
CA GLN A 464 6.87 7.41 -5.37
C GLN A 464 7.64 8.71 -5.72
N THR A 465 8.66 9.05 -4.95
CA THR A 465 9.42 10.31 -5.04
C THR A 465 10.90 10.05 -5.21
N SER A 466 11.29 9.43 -6.32
CA SER A 466 12.63 9.56 -6.97
C SER A 466 13.85 9.54 -6.04
N ARG A 467 13.81 8.80 -4.94
CA ARG A 467 14.96 8.53 -4.07
C ARG A 467 15.32 7.06 -4.24
N ALA A 468 16.63 6.81 -4.11
CA ALA A 468 17.21 5.51 -4.38
C ALA A 468 16.53 4.41 -3.56
N PRO A 469 16.42 3.18 -4.10
CA PRO A 469 15.77 2.05 -3.44
C PRO A 469 16.34 1.82 -2.03
N ARG A 470 15.47 1.80 -1.02
CA ARG A 470 15.86 1.48 0.36
C ARG A 470 15.98 -0.03 0.51
N MET A 471 17.20 -0.52 0.73
CA MET A 471 17.52 -1.95 0.98
C MET A 471 16.69 -2.57 2.14
N LEU A 472 16.25 -1.77 3.12
CA LEU A 472 15.38 -2.19 4.24
C LEU A 472 13.95 -2.60 3.84
N ARG A 473 13.51 -2.35 2.60
CA ARG A 473 12.17 -2.70 2.10
C ARG A 473 12.07 -4.07 1.42
N ILE A 474 13.16 -4.83 1.34
CA ILE A 474 13.12 -6.22 0.82
C ILE A 474 12.19 -7.11 1.67
N THR A 475 11.99 -6.78 2.95
CA THR A 475 11.00 -7.46 3.81
C THR A 475 9.57 -7.32 3.28
N GLU A 476 9.23 -6.23 2.58
CA GLU A 476 7.93 -6.05 1.92
C GLU A 476 7.67 -7.09 0.82
N ALA A 477 8.73 -7.70 0.25
CA ALA A 477 8.61 -8.73 -0.77
C ALA A 477 8.17 -10.09 -0.21
N ASN A 478 8.24 -10.28 1.11
CA ASN A 478 7.71 -11.45 1.83
C ASN A 478 6.34 -11.17 2.50
N ASP A 479 5.76 -10.00 2.26
CA ASP A 479 4.47 -9.61 2.84
C ASP A 479 3.30 -10.27 2.08
N GLY A 480 2.63 -11.22 2.73
CA GLY A 480 1.50 -11.95 2.18
C GLY A 480 0.29 -11.06 1.88
N ASP A 481 0.00 -10.05 2.69
CA ASP A 481 -1.17 -9.17 2.48
C ASP A 481 -0.96 -8.28 1.25
N ARG A 482 0.27 -7.79 1.07
CA ARG A 482 0.64 -7.07 -0.14
C ARG A 482 0.52 -7.96 -1.39
N ALA A 483 0.99 -9.20 -1.31
CA ALA A 483 0.88 -10.15 -2.42
C ALA A 483 -0.59 -10.45 -2.77
N ARG A 484 -1.47 -10.63 -1.77
CA ARG A 484 -2.92 -10.76 -1.98
C ARG A 484 -3.53 -9.56 -2.68
N LEU A 485 -3.20 -8.35 -2.23
CA LEU A 485 -3.73 -7.12 -2.82
C LEU A 485 -3.28 -6.92 -4.27
N ALA A 486 -2.02 -7.24 -4.57
CA ALA A 486 -1.47 -7.21 -5.92
C ALA A 486 -2.11 -8.31 -6.79
N GLY A 487 -2.24 -9.53 -6.27
CA GLY A 487 -2.89 -10.65 -6.94
C GLY A 487 -4.35 -10.37 -7.30
N ALA A 488 -5.12 -9.75 -6.40
CA ALA A 488 -6.49 -9.33 -6.67
C ALA A 488 -6.59 -8.18 -7.70
N GLN A 489 -5.55 -7.38 -7.88
CA GLN A 489 -5.48 -6.41 -8.99
C GLN A 489 -5.16 -7.11 -10.31
N LEU A 490 -4.21 -8.04 -10.29
CA LEU A 490 -3.80 -8.77 -11.48
C LEU A 490 -4.92 -9.70 -11.99
N GLU A 491 -5.69 -10.30 -11.09
CA GLU A 491 -6.87 -11.09 -11.47
C GLU A 491 -7.93 -10.22 -12.16
N ARG A 492 -8.19 -9.01 -11.66
CA ARG A 492 -9.13 -8.08 -12.32
C ARG A 492 -8.64 -7.69 -13.71
N PHE A 493 -7.35 -7.44 -13.86
CA PHE A 493 -6.73 -7.23 -15.17
C PHE A 493 -6.93 -8.44 -16.09
N ASN A 494 -6.60 -9.65 -15.63
CA ASN A 494 -6.73 -10.88 -16.44
C ASN A 494 -8.18 -11.09 -16.90
N ARG A 495 -9.14 -10.86 -16.01
CA ARG A 495 -10.57 -10.93 -16.32
C ARG A 495 -10.97 -9.88 -17.36
N GLY A 496 -10.49 -8.65 -17.20
CA GLY A 496 -10.67 -7.54 -18.14
C GLY A 496 -10.09 -7.83 -19.53
N MET A 497 -8.90 -8.44 -19.58
CA MET A 497 -8.25 -8.90 -20.81
C MET A 497 -9.05 -10.02 -21.48
N ARG A 498 -9.50 -11.02 -20.73
CA ARG A 498 -10.28 -12.17 -21.25
C ARG A 498 -11.69 -11.82 -21.70
N ALA A 499 -12.23 -10.71 -21.24
CA ALA A 499 -13.49 -10.17 -21.75
C ALA A 499 -13.36 -9.65 -23.20
N ASP A 500 -12.14 -9.44 -23.71
CA ASP A 500 -11.91 -9.15 -25.12
C ASP A 500 -12.11 -10.44 -25.97
N PRO A 501 -13.04 -10.45 -26.93
CA PRO A 501 -13.31 -11.63 -27.76
C PRO A 501 -12.08 -12.17 -28.49
N GLN A 502 -11.09 -11.33 -28.79
CA GLN A 502 -9.86 -11.75 -29.49
C GLN A 502 -8.95 -12.60 -28.59
N LEU A 503 -9.07 -12.49 -27.27
CA LEU A 503 -8.24 -13.24 -26.32
C LEU A 503 -9.04 -14.26 -25.51
N ALA A 504 -10.38 -14.26 -25.57
CA ALA A 504 -11.22 -15.10 -24.72
C ALA A 504 -10.98 -16.62 -24.86
N THR A 505 -10.44 -17.09 -25.99
CA THR A 505 -10.24 -18.52 -26.29
C THR A 505 -8.78 -18.89 -26.62
N GLY A 506 -7.85 -17.93 -26.52
CA GLY A 506 -6.44 -18.16 -26.80
C GLY A 506 -5.68 -18.74 -25.61
N THR A 507 -4.42 -19.10 -25.82
CA THR A 507 -3.52 -19.55 -24.74
C THR A 507 -3.11 -18.36 -23.87
N HIS A 508 -3.22 -18.52 -22.55
CA HIS A 508 -2.92 -17.52 -21.56
C HIS A 508 -1.70 -17.92 -20.73
N ILE A 509 -0.61 -17.19 -20.93
CA ILE A 509 0.68 -17.46 -20.28
C ILE A 509 0.96 -16.40 -19.22
N GLY A 510 1.34 -16.83 -18.03
CA GLY A 510 1.84 -15.97 -16.97
C GLY A 510 3.35 -16.10 -16.83
N ILE A 511 4.09 -14.99 -16.82
CA ILE A 511 5.54 -14.99 -16.59
C ILE A 511 5.85 -14.02 -15.45
N GLY A 512 6.52 -14.52 -14.41
CA GLY A 512 6.88 -13.73 -13.23
C GLY A 512 8.38 -13.73 -12.98
N HIS A 513 9.01 -12.54 -13.02
CA HIS A 513 10.40 -12.37 -12.61
C HIS A 513 10.49 -11.99 -11.13
N SER A 514 11.33 -12.68 -10.35
CA SER A 514 11.57 -12.33 -8.94
C SER A 514 10.24 -12.25 -8.15
N TRP A 515 9.96 -11.13 -7.47
CA TRP A 515 8.67 -10.92 -6.80
C TRP A 515 7.46 -10.92 -7.75
N GLY A 516 7.64 -10.66 -9.04
CA GLY A 516 6.58 -10.75 -10.03
C GLY A 516 5.90 -12.13 -10.05
N LEU A 517 6.63 -13.21 -9.74
CA LEU A 517 6.02 -14.52 -9.54
C LEU A 517 5.04 -14.53 -8.36
N ALA A 518 5.40 -13.93 -7.23
CA ALA A 518 4.53 -13.90 -6.05
C ALA A 518 3.20 -13.21 -6.38
N ASN A 519 3.24 -12.13 -7.16
CA ASN A 519 2.05 -11.46 -7.66
C ASN A 519 1.24 -12.37 -8.60
N LEU A 520 1.91 -13.02 -9.56
CA LEU A 520 1.30 -13.94 -10.51
C LEU A 520 0.56 -15.09 -9.81
N THR A 521 1.21 -15.80 -8.91
CA THR A 521 0.60 -16.92 -8.16
C THR A 521 -0.46 -16.44 -7.16
N SER A 522 -0.31 -15.23 -6.60
CA SER A 522 -1.37 -14.62 -5.78
C SER A 522 -2.61 -14.28 -6.60
N SER A 523 -2.46 -13.98 -7.89
CA SER A 523 -3.59 -13.79 -8.79
C SER A 523 -4.33 -15.10 -9.05
N GLU A 524 -3.66 -16.26 -9.01
CA GLU A 524 -4.31 -17.57 -9.08
C GLU A 524 -5.11 -17.87 -7.82
N VAL A 525 -4.58 -17.53 -6.64
CA VAL A 525 -5.34 -17.57 -5.37
C VAL A 525 -6.59 -16.69 -5.44
N ALA A 526 -6.51 -15.55 -6.13
CA ALA A 526 -7.64 -14.64 -6.35
C ALA A 526 -8.63 -15.12 -7.44
N GLY A 527 -8.31 -16.17 -8.21
CA GLY A 527 -9.18 -16.76 -9.22
C GLY A 527 -8.67 -16.70 -10.66
N SER A 528 -7.47 -16.17 -10.91
CA SER A 528 -6.84 -16.27 -12.23
C SER A 528 -6.52 -17.72 -12.58
N SER A 529 -6.49 -18.01 -13.86
CA SER A 529 -5.99 -19.28 -14.40
C SER A 529 -5.07 -18.98 -15.57
N TYR A 530 -4.11 -19.85 -15.80
CA TYR A 530 -3.16 -19.78 -16.91
C TYR A 530 -3.01 -21.18 -17.51
N ASP A 531 -2.68 -21.26 -18.78
CA ASP A 531 -2.31 -22.53 -19.40
C ASP A 531 -0.86 -22.88 -19.02
N THR A 532 0.00 -21.86 -18.97
CA THR A 532 1.41 -21.99 -18.58
C THR A 532 1.82 -20.84 -17.66
N VAL A 533 2.53 -21.17 -16.58
CA VAL A 533 3.19 -20.22 -15.68
C VAL A 533 4.69 -20.47 -15.67
N VAL A 534 5.46 -19.44 -16.02
CA VAL A 534 6.92 -19.50 -16.02
C VAL A 534 7.48 -18.56 -14.96
N SER A 535 8.27 -19.13 -14.05
CA SER A 535 9.08 -18.37 -13.11
C SER A 535 10.45 -18.07 -13.72
N LEU A 536 10.83 -16.79 -13.69
CA LEU A 536 12.18 -16.33 -13.99
C LEU A 536 12.85 -15.93 -12.68
N SER A 537 13.62 -16.83 -12.07
CA SER A 537 14.17 -16.68 -10.71
C SER A 537 13.13 -16.12 -9.73
N GLY A 538 11.98 -16.77 -9.60
CA GLY A 538 10.86 -16.24 -8.82
C GLY A 538 11.06 -16.34 -7.31
N ALA A 539 10.45 -15.42 -6.55
CA ALA A 539 10.61 -15.33 -5.10
C ALA A 539 9.88 -16.43 -4.33
N GLY A 540 8.55 -16.37 -4.25
CA GLY A 540 7.79 -17.39 -3.56
C GLY A 540 6.29 -17.18 -3.66
N MET A 541 5.53 -18.14 -3.18
CA MET A 541 4.07 -18.17 -3.30
C MET A 541 3.41 -18.08 -1.92
N LEU A 542 2.17 -17.56 -1.91
CA LEU A 542 1.32 -17.56 -0.73
C LEU A 542 1.15 -19.00 -0.17
N PRO A 543 1.01 -19.17 1.16
CA PRO A 543 0.88 -20.50 1.77
C PRO A 543 -0.30 -21.32 1.25
N GLU A 544 -1.39 -20.67 0.87
CA GLU A 544 -2.59 -21.31 0.32
C GLU A 544 -2.58 -21.51 -1.20
N TRP A 545 -1.49 -21.15 -1.89
CA TRP A 545 -1.35 -21.45 -3.31
C TRP A 545 -0.98 -22.92 -3.51
N GLU A 546 -1.76 -23.65 -4.32
CA GLU A 546 -1.58 -25.09 -4.56
C GLU A 546 -1.19 -25.45 -6.01
N GLY A 547 -1.26 -24.46 -6.92
CA GLY A 547 -1.13 -24.65 -8.36
C GLY A 547 -2.32 -25.38 -8.98
N ASN A 548 -2.78 -24.93 -10.15
CA ASN A 548 -3.84 -25.59 -10.90
C ASN A 548 -3.27 -26.84 -11.61
N PRO A 549 -3.87 -28.04 -11.44
CA PRO A 549 -3.35 -29.26 -12.05
C PRO A 549 -3.33 -29.24 -13.58
N ASN A 550 -4.10 -28.36 -14.23
CA ASN A 550 -4.14 -28.22 -15.68
C ASN A 550 -3.18 -27.14 -16.21
N THR A 551 -2.41 -26.50 -15.34
CA THR A 551 -1.45 -25.46 -15.70
C THR A 551 -0.03 -26.03 -15.69
N GLY A 552 0.74 -25.78 -16.75
CA GLY A 552 2.16 -26.10 -16.79
C GLY A 552 2.97 -25.08 -15.97
N TYR A 553 3.68 -25.52 -14.93
CA TYR A 553 4.53 -24.65 -14.11
C TYR A 553 6.01 -24.96 -14.35
N PHE A 554 6.79 -23.93 -14.70
CA PHE A 554 8.22 -24.07 -15.01
C PHE A 554 9.06 -23.02 -14.28
N ASP A 555 10.26 -23.40 -13.83
CA ASP A 555 11.23 -22.49 -13.22
C ASP A 555 12.53 -22.46 -14.03
N LEU A 556 12.90 -21.24 -14.44
CA LEU A 556 14.12 -20.93 -15.16
C LEU A 556 14.94 -19.99 -14.29
N SER A 557 16.15 -20.43 -13.91
CA SER A 557 16.98 -19.72 -12.95
C SER A 557 18.47 -19.86 -13.27
N TYR A 558 19.25 -18.83 -12.95
CA TYR A 558 20.70 -18.93 -12.75
C TYR A 558 20.99 -19.14 -11.25
N PRO A 559 22.19 -19.58 -10.87
CA PRO A 559 22.65 -19.41 -9.49
C PRO A 559 22.69 -17.91 -9.20
N ASP A 560 21.84 -17.46 -8.28
CA ASP A 560 21.65 -16.03 -8.02
C ASP A 560 21.45 -15.74 -6.52
N LEU A 561 21.38 -14.44 -6.18
CA LEU A 561 21.33 -13.99 -4.79
C LEU A 561 20.03 -14.42 -4.10
N LEU A 562 18.92 -14.44 -4.84
CA LEU A 562 17.63 -14.83 -4.33
C LEU A 562 17.61 -16.33 -4.02
N GLN A 563 18.14 -17.17 -4.91
CA GLN A 563 18.20 -18.62 -4.69
C GLN A 563 19.01 -18.98 -3.43
N GLY A 564 20.10 -18.25 -3.16
CA GLY A 564 20.85 -18.39 -1.91
C GLY A 564 20.01 -18.07 -0.67
N ALA A 565 19.18 -17.02 -0.72
CA ALA A 565 18.30 -16.64 0.39
C ALA A 565 17.13 -17.62 0.59
N GLN A 566 16.60 -18.20 -0.49
CA GLN A 566 15.54 -19.20 -0.45
C GLN A 566 15.99 -20.49 0.23
N GLN A 567 17.20 -20.99 -0.09
CA GLN A 567 17.77 -22.19 0.51
C GLN A 567 17.93 -22.08 2.04
N GLN A 568 18.07 -20.86 2.55
CA GLN A 568 18.18 -20.57 3.98
C GLN A 568 16.82 -20.29 4.65
N GLY A 569 15.71 -20.37 3.90
CA GLY A 569 14.35 -20.16 4.41
C GLY A 569 13.97 -18.70 4.64
N TYR A 570 14.81 -17.73 4.23
CA TYR A 570 14.54 -16.30 4.44
C TYR A 570 13.49 -15.72 3.50
N VAL A 571 13.11 -16.47 2.45
CA VAL A 571 12.18 -16.05 1.41
C VAL A 571 10.98 -16.99 1.46
N TRP A 572 9.80 -16.42 1.72
CA TRP A 572 8.52 -17.14 1.75
C TRP A 572 8.51 -18.45 2.58
N ARG A 573 9.35 -18.53 3.63
CA ARG A 573 9.53 -19.72 4.48
C ARG A 573 9.80 -21.01 3.69
N GLY A 574 10.45 -20.88 2.53
CA GLY A 574 10.78 -22.01 1.65
C GLY A 574 9.69 -22.43 0.67
N ASN A 575 8.53 -21.75 0.63
CA ASN A 575 7.51 -21.97 -0.39
C ASN A 575 7.86 -21.22 -1.68
N THR A 576 8.82 -21.75 -2.43
CA THR A 576 9.43 -21.08 -3.60
C THR A 576 9.33 -21.97 -4.84
N PRO A 577 9.31 -21.40 -6.06
CA PRO A 577 9.17 -22.21 -7.28
C PRO A 577 10.25 -23.29 -7.37
N ARG A 578 11.49 -22.97 -6.97
CA ARG A 578 12.63 -23.87 -7.08
C ARG A 578 12.53 -25.13 -6.23
N SER A 579 11.84 -25.07 -5.09
CA SER A 579 11.70 -26.19 -4.16
C SER A 579 10.33 -26.87 -4.25
N HIS A 580 9.35 -26.24 -4.91
CA HIS A 580 7.96 -26.69 -4.88
C HIS A 580 7.67 -27.76 -5.94
N PRO A 581 7.02 -28.88 -5.59
CA PRO A 581 6.83 -30.02 -6.50
C PRO A 581 5.91 -29.74 -7.69
N ARG A 582 5.15 -28.64 -7.67
CA ARG A 582 4.35 -28.22 -8.84
C ARG A 582 5.19 -27.68 -9.98
N PHE A 583 6.34 -27.08 -9.68
CA PHE A 583 7.21 -26.49 -10.70
C PHE A 583 8.17 -27.54 -11.26
N THR A 584 8.21 -27.63 -12.59
CA THR A 584 9.27 -28.33 -13.29
C THR A 584 10.50 -27.42 -13.33
N ASN A 585 11.54 -27.83 -12.60
CA ASN A 585 12.76 -27.05 -12.47
C ASN A 585 13.73 -27.36 -13.61
N ILE A 586 13.99 -26.39 -14.48
CA ILE A 586 15.04 -26.49 -15.48
C ILE A 586 16.41 -26.38 -14.76
N PRO A 587 17.43 -27.19 -15.13
CA PRO A 587 18.77 -27.06 -14.56
C PRO A 587 19.26 -25.61 -14.60
N TYR A 588 20.08 -25.23 -13.62
CA TYR A 588 20.62 -23.87 -13.57
C TYR A 588 21.38 -23.55 -14.87
N TYR A 589 21.04 -22.42 -15.48
CA TYR A 589 21.85 -21.84 -16.55
C TYR A 589 23.18 -21.35 -15.99
N ARG A 590 24.21 -21.28 -16.83
CA ARG A 590 25.53 -20.78 -16.44
C ARG A 590 25.75 -19.37 -16.99
N GLY A 591 25.98 -18.41 -16.11
CA GLY A 591 26.35 -17.04 -16.46
C GLY A 591 27.80 -16.94 -16.91
N GLN A 592 28.12 -15.88 -17.68
CA GLN A 592 29.46 -15.66 -18.23
C GLN A 592 30.56 -15.58 -17.14
N HIS A 593 30.19 -15.15 -15.93
CA HIS A 593 31.12 -14.91 -14.82
C HIS A 593 31.00 -15.95 -13.69
N ASP A 594 30.29 -17.06 -13.92
CA ASP A 594 30.01 -18.06 -12.89
C ASP A 594 31.25 -18.79 -12.38
N GLU A 595 32.36 -18.76 -13.13
CA GLU A 595 33.67 -19.23 -12.67
C GLU A 595 34.13 -18.57 -11.35
N VAL A 596 33.65 -17.35 -11.05
CA VAL A 596 33.89 -16.67 -9.76
C VAL A 596 33.14 -17.36 -8.62
N LEU A 597 31.97 -17.96 -8.89
CA LEU A 597 31.18 -18.67 -7.89
C LEU A 597 31.89 -19.95 -7.43
N ASP A 598 32.63 -20.59 -8.32
CA ASP A 598 33.40 -21.82 -8.09
C ASP A 598 34.67 -21.58 -7.23
N SER A 599 35.12 -20.33 -7.07
CA SER A 599 36.31 -19.98 -6.27
C SER A 599 36.12 -20.30 -4.77
N PRO A 600 36.99 -21.08 -4.11
CA PRO A 600 36.89 -21.33 -2.66
C PRO A 600 37.35 -20.13 -1.80
N SER A 601 37.81 -19.04 -2.41
CA SER A 601 38.41 -17.90 -1.70
C SER A 601 37.37 -17.00 -1.05
N LEU A 602 37.50 -16.79 0.27
CA LEU A 602 36.70 -15.81 1.03
C LEU A 602 36.94 -14.37 0.58
N LYS A 603 38.09 -14.07 -0.06
CA LYS A 603 38.41 -12.72 -0.56
C LYS A 603 37.56 -12.32 -1.77
N ASP A 604 36.95 -13.29 -2.45
CA ASP A 604 36.09 -13.05 -3.61
C ASP A 604 34.62 -12.84 -3.23
N PHE A 605 34.26 -12.81 -1.94
CA PHE A 605 32.88 -12.71 -1.47
C PHE A 605 32.10 -11.54 -2.10
N GLY A 606 32.69 -10.34 -2.18
CA GLY A 606 32.06 -9.19 -2.83
C GLY A 606 31.80 -9.41 -4.32
N LYS A 607 32.78 -9.99 -5.04
CA LYS A 607 32.64 -10.31 -6.47
C LYS A 607 31.58 -11.39 -6.71
N LYS A 608 31.49 -12.38 -5.81
CA LYS A 608 30.43 -13.40 -5.87
C LYS A 608 29.07 -12.77 -5.71
N LEU A 609 28.89 -11.85 -4.76
CA LEU A 609 27.63 -11.14 -4.56
C LEU A 609 27.23 -10.32 -5.79
N ASP A 610 28.19 -9.68 -6.46
CA ASP A 610 27.96 -8.96 -7.71
C ASP A 610 27.54 -9.89 -8.85
N VAL A 611 28.19 -11.06 -9.00
CA VAL A 611 27.81 -12.08 -9.99
C VAL A 611 26.41 -12.61 -9.73
N LEU A 612 26.10 -12.97 -8.48
CA LEU A 612 24.78 -13.44 -8.08
C LEU A 612 23.68 -12.40 -8.33
N THR A 613 23.97 -11.11 -8.10
CA THR A 613 23.03 -10.01 -8.38
C THR A 613 22.86 -9.80 -9.89
N ARG A 614 23.95 -9.93 -10.67
CA ARG A 614 23.89 -9.84 -12.14
C ARG A 614 23.06 -10.99 -12.71
N ASN A 615 23.30 -12.22 -12.27
CA ASN A 615 22.57 -13.41 -12.69
C ASN A 615 21.06 -13.28 -12.39
N HIS A 616 20.70 -12.75 -11.22
CA HIS A 616 19.31 -12.52 -10.86
C HIS A 616 18.57 -11.57 -11.84
N ASN A 617 19.28 -10.57 -12.36
CA ASN A 617 18.71 -9.64 -13.33
C ASN A 617 18.81 -10.18 -14.76
N LEU A 618 19.88 -10.93 -15.08
CA LEU A 618 20.17 -11.46 -16.42
C LEU A 618 19.01 -12.27 -17.00
N ILE A 619 18.39 -13.13 -16.18
CA ILE A 619 17.27 -13.99 -16.57
C ILE A 619 16.08 -13.23 -17.16
N ALA A 620 15.93 -11.95 -16.80
CA ALA A 620 14.86 -11.06 -17.25
C ALA A 620 15.32 -10.05 -18.32
N THR A 621 16.39 -10.36 -19.06
CA THR A 621 16.91 -9.51 -20.14
C THR A 621 16.91 -10.23 -21.49
N ARG A 622 16.99 -9.45 -22.57
CA ARG A 622 17.25 -9.97 -23.93
C ARG A 622 18.75 -10.02 -24.26
N SER A 623 19.61 -10.06 -23.24
CA SER A 623 21.06 -10.13 -23.43
C SER A 623 21.41 -11.41 -24.20
N SER A 624 22.43 -11.36 -25.06
CA SER A 624 22.99 -12.55 -25.69
C SER A 624 23.52 -13.57 -24.67
N GLU A 625 23.91 -13.12 -23.48
CA GLU A 625 24.30 -13.99 -22.36
C GLU A 625 23.10 -14.79 -21.79
N ASN A 626 21.87 -14.35 -22.04
CA ASN A 626 20.63 -15.00 -21.61
C ASN A 626 19.99 -15.87 -22.70
N GLN A 627 20.66 -16.04 -23.85
CA GLN A 627 20.05 -16.62 -25.05
C GLN A 627 19.48 -18.03 -24.83
N MET A 628 20.21 -18.89 -24.10
CA MET A 628 19.73 -20.25 -23.81
C MET A 628 18.42 -20.24 -23.02
N ALA A 629 18.34 -19.41 -21.97
CA ALA A 629 17.12 -19.31 -21.16
C ALA A 629 15.96 -18.69 -21.95
N LEU A 630 16.24 -17.77 -22.86
CA LEU A 630 15.24 -17.18 -23.75
C LEU A 630 14.71 -18.18 -24.78
N ASP A 631 15.58 -19.03 -25.32
CA ASP A 631 15.18 -20.11 -26.24
C ASP A 631 14.31 -21.15 -25.54
N ASP A 632 14.69 -21.60 -24.35
CA ASP A 632 13.91 -22.52 -23.53
C ASP A 632 12.58 -21.89 -23.12
N LEU A 633 12.59 -20.61 -22.71
CA LEU A 633 11.37 -19.86 -22.41
C LEU A 633 10.42 -19.83 -23.61
N ARG A 634 10.93 -19.53 -24.81
CA ARG A 634 10.14 -19.51 -26.04
C ARG A 634 9.54 -20.89 -26.32
N GLU A 635 10.32 -21.96 -26.17
CA GLU A 635 9.83 -23.31 -26.40
C GLU A 635 8.68 -23.66 -25.45
N LEU A 636 8.86 -23.37 -24.15
CA LEU A 636 7.85 -23.65 -23.12
C LEU A 636 6.52 -22.92 -23.34
N VAL A 637 6.56 -21.69 -23.86
CA VAL A 637 5.36 -20.87 -24.09
C VAL A 637 4.81 -20.99 -25.52
N SER A 638 5.45 -21.81 -26.36
CA SER A 638 4.98 -22.14 -27.71
C SER A 638 4.10 -23.39 -27.77
N GLN A 639 4.20 -24.25 -26.75
CA GLN A 639 3.36 -25.42 -26.52
C GLN A 639 1.96 -24.99 -26.10
#